data_AF-A0A9P8JDZ5-F1
#
_entry.id   AF-A0A9P8JDZ5-F1
#
_cell.length_a   1.000
_cell.length_b   1.000
_cell.length_c   1.000
_cell.angle_alpha   90.00
_cell.angle_beta   90.00
_cell.angle_gamma   90.00
#
_symmetry.space_group_name_H-M   'P 1'
#
loop_
_entity.id
_entity.type
_entity.pdbx_description
1 polymer ?
#
loop_
_entity_poly.entity_id
_entity_poly.type
_entity_poly.pdbx_seq_one_letter_code
_entity_poly.pdbx_strand_id
1 'polypeptide(L)'
;MAVRNTDATPPAEYWASTASYHASAVDSVSHQSWMIENDMQKRAAGSITMPASQQDMKTPGFLLPSLPVESPTDDTFNLFAAIQERNPSPIVGVVETWPNTISQEALLPWIDVYFKRLHPTVPVLSRAMIYQEMLLRTHHHDPQFGAMLLALCAFAMTQPIQIHEVATTPSRSVQARMLLEESIKMRMTVDFGENPSVYMILTSFFIFACLFGIGQHKAAHHRLREAVDLANSLSMHLPQAYDSLDLETREQWLRTYLVLSVTERAYALQKRHFIGFRGSPAVNAYFMRAFGSSTSSLNQDQTDTIGMTGLLHLMETFDAIDESVVECWAGYCKYSDGRCETFDRRQAIRMFRAQRRAREGCLVGCLSFEPSTSLLPLRQLLESQQADISVTQLWLTNRLWELCMSHGLLLDSSHHAELRLDFAYHVANELLSVCDILSLASTEVHGVGFIEKVYDIAMSLVKAMSSSTQMTLDSSFTSPDFFSDEASTSCVTVKVLLSRLHELIQNFRGGDHEYASKIAIALSSIPGYDTSAISLDDFVFLNPAINANCTNLYAQESYCVRAVGDINTYSGKFGAITATATIASVDTPFADLPSATDITTVTSATSSALPLANGTRQDCESYFDGTIFQVDVSFWDSICQLAAVSFDVDLNSFGTWNQGLNVTSPLCAFQSGVQYCARLYLGDPVEADNNGKSSQSDLPIRDGTSVNCTFFADVVDGDTCQSHKQYQKRVKCDNSAIEHDRGSFTFGADSNRTTFRLHTMVYSTGSWNPAVSTDCSSGFWGGYAYCIGTTDTASVTRILTTASPTTTRTVNTPTPIQANNAVSNCNKFAAAKDGDYCSLFAENNERTKPRNANGGLWYYNNVNNLTAYQNLSYADGMYSYPTFAILSAGNRSQYSDLFGPAAVSQQLEILDAICNDGTGLLVHGYDALKVHHWANPDTGASPSVWGRSLAWYTLGVVEALDTMQSMPQSSDTLADKIAYTNMRILFEALIRAQIIALERATAINGDYGVWQVVDLPGASINNTRNFVETSASLVTAYSMLKSVRLELITSVHLRNRAIKAGLGLWETIFQTQVTRDSNVTLSLGSTSSIATLSVQDVDAEYYFTRPTTQNSLIGTSAFILASLEVEKLCS
;
A
#
# COMPACT_ATOMS: atom_id res chain seq x y z
N MET A 1 4.30 36.62 47.25
CA MET A 1 4.29 37.38 48.52
C MET A 1 2.94 38.07 48.66
N ALA A 2 2.41 38.09 49.89
CA ALA A 2 1.18 38.73 50.37
C ALA A 2 -0.18 38.05 50.09
N VAL A 3 -0.62 37.33 51.12
CA VAL A 3 -1.98 36.87 51.44
C VAL A 3 -2.83 38.05 51.95
N ARG A 4 -4.14 38.07 51.66
CA ARG A 4 -5.21 38.34 52.64
C ARG A 4 -6.62 38.09 52.08
N ASN A 5 -7.30 37.15 52.73
CA ASN A 5 -8.77 37.02 52.83
C ASN A 5 -9.39 38.26 53.49
N THR A 6 -10.64 38.57 53.16
CA THR A 6 -11.73 38.74 54.16
C THR A 6 -13.11 38.67 53.50
N ASP A 7 -14.02 38.08 54.26
CA ASP A 7 -15.43 37.76 54.01
C ASP A 7 -16.39 38.96 53.86
N ALA A 8 -17.61 38.58 53.45
CA ALA A 8 -18.93 39.12 53.84
C ALA A 8 -19.64 40.12 52.90
N THR A 9 -20.75 39.62 52.33
CA THR A 9 -21.97 40.29 51.83
C THR A 9 -22.80 40.92 52.98
N PRO A 10 -23.96 41.59 52.77
CA PRO A 10 -24.56 42.38 51.65
C PRO A 10 -25.00 43.80 52.15
N PRO A 11 -25.75 44.66 51.41
CA PRO A 11 -27.23 44.59 51.37
C PRO A 11 -27.90 45.14 50.07
N ALA A 12 -29.23 45.07 50.07
CA ALA A 12 -30.18 45.34 48.99
C ALA A 12 -30.54 46.82 48.76
N GLU A 13 -31.23 47.04 47.62
CA GLU A 13 -32.25 48.06 47.31
C GLU A 13 -31.83 49.53 47.01
N TYR A 14 -32.21 50.06 45.83
CA TYR A 14 -33.44 50.86 45.57
C TYR A 14 -33.31 51.90 44.38
N TRP A 15 -34.40 52.06 43.61
CA TRP A 15 -34.83 53.10 42.61
C TRP A 15 -34.49 52.88 41.11
N ALA A 16 -35.44 52.47 40.25
CA ALA A 16 -36.58 53.22 39.62
C ALA A 16 -36.11 54.10 38.43
N SER A 17 -36.74 54.16 37.23
CA SER A 17 -38.17 54.19 36.88
C SER A 17 -38.45 54.03 35.36
N THR A 18 -39.49 53.24 35.02
CA THR A 18 -40.62 53.46 34.07
C THR A 18 -40.46 53.89 32.58
N ALA A 19 -41.04 53.08 31.67
CA ALA A 19 -42.28 53.33 30.89
C ALA A 19 -42.49 52.16 29.86
N SER A 20 -43.35 51.15 30.04
CA SER A 20 -44.83 51.03 29.92
C SER A 20 -45.45 51.22 28.53
N TYR A 21 -46.01 50.14 27.94
CA TYR A 21 -47.39 49.96 27.37
C TYR A 21 -47.47 48.51 26.78
N HIS A 22 -48.11 47.55 27.49
CA HIS A 22 -49.46 46.94 27.26
C HIS A 22 -49.59 46.04 26.00
N ALA A 23 -50.26 44.88 25.96
CA ALA A 23 -51.05 44.08 26.91
C ALA A 23 -51.23 42.64 26.33
N SER A 24 -51.18 41.60 27.17
CA SER A 24 -52.27 40.66 27.53
C SER A 24 -52.41 39.39 26.70
N ALA A 25 -52.50 38.26 27.41
CA ALA A 25 -52.73 36.91 26.94
C ALA A 25 -54.08 36.37 27.50
N VAL A 26 -54.57 35.31 26.83
CA VAL A 26 -55.50 34.24 27.26
C VAL A 26 -56.98 34.61 27.59
N ASP A 27 -57.97 33.97 26.93
CA ASP A 27 -58.81 32.88 27.50
C ASP A 27 -60.17 32.59 26.79
N SER A 28 -60.66 31.35 27.03
CA SER A 28 -62.03 30.78 26.87
C SER A 28 -62.46 30.29 25.46
N VAL A 29 -62.84 29.03 25.17
CA VAL A 29 -63.69 27.96 25.79
C VAL A 29 -65.18 28.03 25.39
N SER A 30 -65.67 26.90 24.84
CA SER A 30 -67.04 26.31 24.81
C SER A 30 -68.00 26.58 23.63
N HIS A 31 -68.38 25.49 22.94
CA HIS A 31 -69.75 24.90 22.88
C HIS A 31 -69.74 23.68 21.93
N GLN A 32 -69.83 22.45 22.45
CA GLN A 32 -71.03 21.60 22.53
C GLN A 32 -71.66 21.18 21.20
N SER A 33 -71.37 19.93 20.79
CA SER A 33 -72.16 19.13 19.85
C SER A 33 -73.31 18.41 20.58
N TRP A 34 -74.47 18.35 19.92
CA TRP A 34 -75.58 17.45 20.25
C TRP A 34 -75.85 16.52 19.05
N MET A 35 -75.89 15.22 19.38
CA MET A 35 -76.65 14.08 18.84
C MET A 35 -77.28 14.13 17.44
N ILE A 36 -77.14 13.01 16.71
CA ILE A 36 -78.25 12.11 16.33
C ILE A 36 -77.69 10.71 15.98
N GLU A 37 -78.36 9.69 16.52
CA GLU A 37 -78.19 8.24 16.33
C GLU A 37 -78.73 7.71 14.99
N ASN A 38 -78.34 6.45 14.73
CA ASN A 38 -79.12 5.34 14.14
C ASN A 38 -78.82 4.83 12.72
N ASP A 39 -78.15 3.67 12.71
CA ASP A 39 -78.73 2.33 12.48
C ASP A 39 -78.81 1.74 11.04
N MET A 40 -78.59 0.41 11.04
CA MET A 40 -79.08 -0.62 10.12
C MET A 40 -78.31 -1.06 8.84
N GLN A 41 -77.73 -2.27 8.99
CA GLN A 41 -78.11 -3.55 8.35
C GLN A 41 -77.72 -3.92 6.88
N LYS A 42 -77.20 -5.16 6.81
CA LYS A 42 -77.56 -6.29 5.90
C LYS A 42 -77.05 -6.27 4.44
N ARG A 43 -76.17 -7.23 4.09
CA ARG A 43 -76.50 -8.56 3.49
C ARG A 43 -75.26 -9.20 2.85
N ALA A 44 -74.98 -10.44 3.25
CA ALA A 44 -74.18 -11.41 2.52
C ALA A 44 -75.07 -12.62 2.22
N ALA A 45 -74.97 -13.20 1.03
CA ALA A 45 -75.51 -14.52 0.71
C ALA A 45 -74.87 -15.10 -0.56
N GLY A 46 -74.53 -16.39 -0.47
CA GLY A 46 -74.34 -17.32 -1.60
C GLY A 46 -72.89 -17.79 -1.80
N SER A 47 -72.47 -19.06 -1.79
CA SER A 47 -72.96 -20.39 -1.40
C SER A 47 -72.27 -21.41 -2.32
N ILE A 48 -71.42 -22.28 -1.76
CA ILE A 48 -71.30 -23.76 -2.01
C ILE A 48 -70.87 -24.19 -3.46
N THR A 49 -69.85 -25.03 -3.72
CA THR A 49 -69.70 -26.50 -3.49
C THR A 49 -68.30 -26.98 -3.93
N MET A 50 -67.75 -28.03 -3.27
CA MET A 50 -66.57 -28.83 -3.68
C MET A 50 -66.94 -29.94 -4.70
N PRO A 51 -65.99 -30.76 -5.24
CA PRO A 51 -65.49 -31.94 -4.52
C PRO A 51 -64.00 -32.31 -4.74
N ALA A 52 -63.54 -33.25 -3.92
CA ALA A 52 -62.18 -33.78 -3.79
C ALA A 52 -61.86 -34.99 -4.70
N SER A 53 -60.57 -35.28 -4.89
CA SER A 53 -60.05 -36.64 -5.15
C SER A 53 -58.63 -36.82 -4.62
N GLN A 54 -58.40 -37.95 -3.96
CA GLN A 54 -57.19 -38.41 -3.26
C GLN A 54 -56.15 -39.11 -4.17
N GLN A 55 -54.98 -39.42 -3.56
CA GLN A 55 -53.89 -40.37 -3.91
C GLN A 55 -52.72 -39.73 -4.69
N ASP A 56 -51.43 -39.86 -4.32
CA ASP A 56 -50.69 -40.84 -3.51
C ASP A 56 -49.38 -40.23 -2.93
N MET A 57 -48.90 -40.78 -1.80
CA MET A 57 -47.57 -40.56 -1.23
C MET A 57 -46.49 -41.35 -2.00
N LYS A 58 -45.42 -40.69 -2.46
CA LYS A 58 -44.05 -41.25 -2.60
C LYS A 58 -42.98 -40.15 -2.51
N THR A 59 -42.17 -40.17 -1.46
CA THR A 59 -40.75 -39.72 -1.45
C THR A 59 -39.85 -40.91 -1.84
N PRO A 60 -38.52 -40.80 -2.09
CA PRO A 60 -37.60 -39.64 -2.18
C PRO A 60 -36.65 -39.68 -3.41
N GLY A 61 -35.86 -38.61 -3.64
CA GLY A 61 -34.52 -38.74 -4.22
C GLY A 61 -34.17 -37.90 -5.45
N PHE A 62 -33.06 -37.16 -5.30
CA PHE A 62 -31.99 -36.93 -6.28
C PHE A 62 -32.31 -36.16 -7.58
N LEU A 63 -31.71 -34.96 -7.72
CA LEU A 63 -30.62 -34.64 -8.67
C LEU A 63 -30.55 -33.13 -8.94
N LEU A 64 -29.37 -32.56 -8.70
CA LEU A 64 -28.87 -31.39 -9.42
C LEU A 64 -28.81 -31.72 -10.92
N PRO A 65 -29.21 -30.77 -11.77
CA PRO A 65 -28.30 -30.39 -12.85
C PRO A 65 -28.21 -28.87 -13.03
N SER A 66 -26.97 -28.39 -13.04
CA SER A 66 -26.39 -27.45 -14.00
C SER A 66 -27.28 -26.37 -14.65
N LEU A 67 -26.92 -25.12 -14.35
CA LEU A 67 -27.21 -23.92 -15.14
C LEU A 67 -26.81 -24.11 -16.61
N PRO A 68 -27.68 -23.75 -17.58
CA PRO A 68 -27.25 -23.23 -18.86
C PRO A 68 -27.40 -21.71 -18.88
N VAL A 69 -26.35 -21.09 -19.40
CA VAL A 69 -26.29 -19.74 -19.94
C VAL A 69 -27.32 -19.63 -21.07
N GLU A 70 -28.33 -18.75 -20.95
CA GLU A 70 -28.97 -18.10 -22.09
C GLU A 70 -29.94 -16.99 -21.62
N SER A 71 -29.92 -15.88 -22.36
CA SER A 71 -30.77 -14.69 -22.25
C SER A 71 -32.26 -15.00 -22.38
N PRO A 72 -33.18 -14.36 -21.64
CA PRO A 72 -34.60 -14.45 -21.95
C PRO A 72 -35.06 -13.25 -22.79
N THR A 73 -35.35 -13.53 -24.05
CA THR A 73 -36.38 -12.86 -24.85
C THR A 73 -37.75 -13.49 -24.56
N ASP A 74 -38.78 -12.67 -24.32
CA ASP A 74 -40.23 -12.93 -24.46
C ASP A 74 -40.86 -14.05 -23.57
N ASP A 75 -42.09 -14.01 -23.04
CA ASP A 75 -43.27 -13.13 -23.01
C ASP A 75 -44.25 -13.84 -22.04
N THR A 76 -44.82 -13.31 -20.96
CA THR A 76 -46.12 -12.62 -20.93
C THR A 76 -46.65 -12.54 -19.48
N PHE A 77 -46.88 -11.33 -18.99
CA PHE A 77 -48.10 -10.98 -18.24
C PHE A 77 -48.42 -9.53 -18.63
N ASN A 78 -49.07 -9.42 -19.78
CA ASN A 78 -49.27 -8.16 -20.48
C ASN A 78 -50.47 -7.41 -19.89
N LEU A 79 -50.27 -6.71 -18.77
CA LEU A 79 -51.27 -5.82 -18.18
C LEU A 79 -51.54 -4.58 -19.08
N PHE A 80 -50.66 -4.33 -20.05
CA PHE A 80 -50.74 -3.22 -21.01
C PHE A 80 -51.78 -3.42 -22.12
N ALA A 81 -52.17 -4.67 -22.43
CA ALA A 81 -53.12 -4.93 -23.51
C ALA A 81 -54.59 -4.61 -23.13
N ALA A 82 -54.91 -4.52 -21.83
CA ALA A 82 -56.31 -4.41 -21.38
C ALA A 82 -56.83 -2.96 -21.22
N ILE A 83 -55.99 -1.93 -21.38
CA ILE A 83 -56.39 -0.52 -21.17
C ILE A 83 -56.04 0.37 -22.40
N GLN A 84 -55.65 -0.24 -23.54
CA GLN A 84 -55.25 0.49 -24.75
C GLN A 84 -56.42 1.02 -25.61
N GLU A 85 -57.63 1.15 -25.05
CA GLU A 85 -58.77 1.80 -25.70
C GLU A 85 -59.22 3.04 -24.92
N ARG A 86 -58.39 4.08 -24.92
CA ARG A 86 -58.79 5.51 -24.78
C ARG A 86 -57.54 6.38 -24.94
N ASN A 87 -57.21 6.75 -26.18
CA ASN A 87 -56.29 7.85 -26.45
C ASN A 87 -57.01 9.19 -26.13
N PRO A 88 -56.57 9.98 -25.15
CA PRO A 88 -56.92 11.41 -25.12
C PRO A 88 -56.12 12.12 -26.22
N SER A 89 -56.76 13.03 -26.94
CA SER A 89 -56.13 13.83 -27.99
C SER A 89 -54.98 14.71 -27.44
N PRO A 90 -53.94 15.01 -28.24
CA PRO A 90 -52.80 15.80 -27.78
C PRO A 90 -53.20 17.24 -27.48
N ILE A 91 -52.87 17.69 -26.27
CA ILE A 91 -52.98 19.10 -25.88
C ILE A 91 -51.87 19.86 -26.61
N VAL A 92 -52.27 20.78 -27.49
CA VAL A 92 -51.37 21.65 -28.26
C VAL A 92 -50.71 22.66 -27.33
N GLY A 93 -49.37 22.65 -27.26
CA GLY A 93 -48.58 23.76 -26.72
C GLY A 93 -47.48 23.44 -25.70
N VAL A 94 -47.14 22.18 -25.42
CA VAL A 94 -46.08 21.85 -24.45
C VAL A 94 -44.77 21.56 -25.19
N VAL A 95 -43.71 22.30 -24.86
CA VAL A 95 -42.36 22.03 -25.36
C VAL A 95 -41.88 20.72 -24.73
N GLU A 96 -41.61 19.69 -25.54
CA GLU A 96 -40.99 18.47 -25.05
C GLU A 96 -39.58 18.78 -24.53
N THR A 97 -39.35 18.49 -23.25
CA THR A 97 -38.08 18.79 -22.56
C THR A 97 -37.17 17.57 -22.40
N TRP A 98 -37.64 16.39 -22.84
CA TRP A 98 -36.94 15.13 -22.67
C TRP A 98 -35.76 14.96 -23.64
N PRO A 99 -34.61 14.40 -23.21
CA PRO A 99 -33.49 14.13 -24.10
C PRO A 99 -33.82 13.07 -25.14
N ASN A 100 -33.69 13.42 -26.43
CA ASN A 100 -33.93 12.50 -27.56
C ASN A 100 -32.97 11.29 -27.59
N THR A 101 -31.89 11.33 -26.81
CA THR A 101 -30.87 10.28 -26.73
C THR A 101 -31.21 9.17 -25.73
N ILE A 102 -32.26 9.33 -24.90
CA ILE A 102 -32.62 8.39 -23.84
C ILE A 102 -34.02 7.83 -24.12
N SER A 103 -34.11 6.53 -24.44
CA SER A 103 -35.40 5.86 -24.57
C SER A 103 -36.00 5.53 -23.20
N GLN A 104 -37.33 5.57 -23.11
CA GLN A 104 -38.06 5.20 -21.89
C GLN A 104 -37.81 3.73 -21.50
N GLU A 105 -37.70 2.82 -22.48
CA GLU A 105 -37.44 1.40 -22.21
C GLU A 105 -36.07 1.17 -21.55
N ALA A 106 -35.07 2.01 -21.84
CA ALA A 106 -33.74 1.91 -21.25
C ALA A 106 -33.72 2.21 -19.74
N LEU A 107 -34.75 2.88 -19.21
CA LEU A 107 -34.84 3.25 -17.80
C LEU A 107 -35.50 2.16 -16.93
N LEU A 108 -36.39 1.34 -17.51
CA LEU A 108 -37.21 0.38 -16.76
C LEU A 108 -36.39 -0.61 -15.90
N PRO A 109 -35.28 -1.21 -16.39
CA PRO A 109 -34.50 -2.14 -15.57
C PRO A 109 -33.89 -1.49 -14.32
N TRP A 110 -33.55 -0.19 -14.40
CA TRP A 110 -32.92 0.53 -13.30
C TRP A 110 -33.94 0.99 -12.25
N ILE A 111 -35.16 1.30 -12.69
CA ILE A 111 -36.30 1.51 -11.80
C ILE A 111 -36.60 0.22 -11.03
N ASP A 112 -36.58 -0.93 -11.69
CA ASP A 112 -36.74 -2.23 -11.03
C ASP A 112 -35.64 -2.53 -10.01
N VAL A 113 -34.39 -2.22 -10.34
CA VAL A 113 -33.25 -2.35 -9.41
C VAL A 113 -33.45 -1.47 -8.18
N TYR A 114 -33.89 -0.22 -8.35
CA TYR A 114 -34.20 0.66 -7.23
C TYR A 114 -35.24 0.02 -6.31
N PHE A 115 -36.38 -0.40 -6.84
CA PHE A 115 -37.45 -0.98 -6.01
C PHE A 115 -37.08 -2.31 -5.37
N LYS A 116 -36.27 -3.13 -6.05
CA LYS A 116 -35.86 -4.44 -5.53
C LYS A 116 -34.78 -4.34 -4.45
N ARG A 117 -33.88 -3.36 -4.54
CA ARG A 117 -32.68 -3.31 -3.70
C ARG A 117 -32.58 -2.09 -2.79
N LEU A 118 -32.89 -0.91 -3.29
CA LEU A 118 -32.69 0.36 -2.58
C LEU A 118 -33.94 0.81 -1.83
N HIS A 119 -35.12 0.57 -2.38
CA HIS A 119 -36.37 0.98 -1.78
C HIS A 119 -36.59 0.46 -0.34
N PRO A 120 -36.19 -0.76 0.05
CA PRO A 120 -36.28 -1.19 1.45
C PRO A 120 -35.61 -0.26 2.48
N THR A 121 -34.55 0.45 2.08
CA THR A 121 -33.78 1.36 2.95
C THR A 121 -34.02 2.83 2.60
N VAL A 122 -34.48 3.11 1.37
CA VAL A 122 -34.82 4.44 0.86
C VAL A 122 -36.25 4.43 0.27
N PRO A 123 -37.31 4.25 1.09
CA PRO A 123 -38.68 4.08 0.61
C PRO A 123 -39.35 5.43 0.25
N VAL A 124 -38.72 6.27 -0.58
CA VAL A 124 -39.21 7.65 -0.85
C VAL A 124 -40.15 7.78 -2.06
N LEU A 125 -40.41 6.69 -2.78
CA LEU A 125 -41.19 6.68 -4.01
C LEU A 125 -42.11 5.46 -4.04
N SER A 126 -43.31 5.63 -4.60
CA SER A 126 -44.24 4.52 -4.88
C SER A 126 -43.96 3.94 -6.26
N ARG A 127 -43.92 2.60 -6.34
CA ARG A 127 -43.77 1.89 -7.61
C ARG A 127 -44.92 2.22 -8.56
N ALA A 128 -46.16 2.17 -8.06
CA ALA A 128 -47.35 2.45 -8.86
C ALA A 128 -47.32 3.87 -9.43
N MET A 129 -46.94 4.86 -8.62
CA MET A 129 -46.86 6.26 -9.05
C MET A 129 -45.83 6.45 -10.17
N ILE A 130 -44.61 5.91 -10.03
CA ILE A 130 -43.57 6.05 -11.07
C ILE A 130 -44.03 5.49 -12.41
N TYR A 131 -44.58 4.27 -12.44
CA TYR A 131 -45.05 3.68 -13.69
C TYR A 131 -46.26 4.42 -14.27
N GLN A 132 -47.18 4.89 -13.43
CA GLN A 132 -48.33 5.69 -13.87
C GLN A 132 -47.90 7.02 -14.50
N GLU A 133 -46.99 7.76 -13.88
CA GLU A 133 -46.47 9.03 -14.41
C GLU A 133 -45.64 8.83 -15.69
N MET A 134 -44.91 7.71 -15.80
CA MET A 134 -44.23 7.33 -17.04
C MET A 134 -45.22 7.00 -18.17
N LEU A 135 -46.32 6.31 -17.85
CA LEU A 135 -47.40 6.00 -18.81
C LEU A 135 -48.07 7.26 -19.34
N LEU A 136 -48.30 8.24 -18.46
CA LEU A 136 -48.83 9.55 -18.82
C LEU A 136 -47.82 10.45 -19.55
N ARG A 137 -46.58 9.98 -19.74
CA ARG A 137 -45.45 10.75 -20.29
C ARG A 137 -45.18 12.04 -19.52
N THR A 138 -45.42 12.06 -18.21
CA THR A 138 -45.19 13.25 -17.38
C THR A 138 -43.73 13.69 -17.44
N HIS A 139 -42.78 12.75 -17.51
CA HIS A 139 -41.35 13.04 -17.66
C HIS A 139 -40.97 13.82 -18.94
N HIS A 140 -41.81 13.84 -19.98
CA HIS A 140 -41.58 14.68 -21.17
C HIS A 140 -42.00 16.14 -20.98
N HIS A 141 -42.93 16.40 -20.06
CA HIS A 141 -43.66 17.66 -19.92
C HIS A 141 -43.39 18.36 -18.59
N ASP A 142 -43.02 17.63 -17.55
CA ASP A 142 -42.56 18.14 -16.25
C ASP A 142 -41.05 17.89 -16.11
N PRO A 143 -40.21 18.94 -16.27
CA PRO A 143 -38.77 18.80 -16.15
C PRO A 143 -38.30 18.36 -14.77
N GLN A 144 -39.06 18.66 -13.70
CA GLN A 144 -38.68 18.30 -12.33
C GLN A 144 -38.84 16.79 -12.11
N PHE A 145 -39.96 16.22 -12.56
CA PHE A 145 -40.17 14.77 -12.54
C PHE A 145 -39.16 14.04 -13.42
N GLY A 146 -38.92 14.55 -14.64
CA GLY A 146 -37.93 13.96 -15.55
C GLY A 146 -36.50 13.98 -15.00
N ALA A 147 -36.07 15.09 -14.39
CA ALA A 147 -34.77 15.19 -13.74
C ALA A 147 -34.61 14.20 -12.59
N MET A 148 -35.66 14.04 -11.77
CA MET A 148 -35.69 13.09 -10.65
C MET A 148 -35.56 11.65 -11.14
N LEU A 149 -36.30 11.29 -12.20
CA LEU A 149 -36.27 9.95 -12.78
C LEU A 149 -34.88 9.58 -13.31
N LEU A 150 -34.22 10.51 -14.01
CA LEU A 150 -32.85 10.31 -14.50
C LEU A 150 -31.84 10.14 -13.36
N ALA A 151 -31.95 10.96 -12.31
CA ALA A 151 -31.08 10.85 -11.14
C ALA A 151 -31.30 9.54 -10.36
N LEU A 152 -32.55 9.07 -10.24
CA LEU A 152 -32.88 7.78 -9.64
C LEU A 152 -32.25 6.63 -10.41
N CYS A 153 -32.38 6.62 -11.74
CA CYS A 153 -31.80 5.58 -12.58
C CYS A 153 -30.28 5.59 -12.51
N ALA A 154 -29.66 6.77 -12.49
CA ALA A 154 -28.21 6.89 -12.27
C ALA A 154 -27.80 6.30 -10.91
N PHE A 155 -28.54 6.59 -9.84
CA PHE A 155 -28.25 6.04 -8.52
C PHE A 155 -28.38 4.52 -8.49
N ALA A 156 -29.45 3.97 -9.06
CA ALA A 156 -29.62 2.52 -9.19
C ALA A 156 -28.50 1.85 -10.01
N MET A 157 -28.01 2.50 -11.08
CA MET A 157 -26.88 2.02 -11.88
C MET A 157 -25.56 1.96 -11.12
N THR A 158 -25.36 2.84 -10.14
CA THR A 158 -24.13 2.84 -9.31
C THR A 158 -24.11 1.70 -8.28
N GLN A 159 -25.21 0.96 -8.12
CA GLN A 159 -25.25 -0.18 -7.22
C GLN A 159 -24.65 -1.44 -7.88
N PRO A 160 -23.86 -2.23 -7.16
CA PRO A 160 -23.38 -3.52 -7.66
C PRO A 160 -24.58 -4.46 -7.81
N ILE A 161 -24.81 -5.09 -8.97
CA ILE A 161 -26.00 -5.93 -9.23
C ILE A 161 -25.72 -7.41 -8.95
N GLN A 162 -24.47 -7.87 -9.05
CA GLN A 162 -24.05 -9.25 -8.74
C GLN A 162 -22.84 -9.30 -7.80
N ILE A 163 -22.73 -10.37 -7.00
CA ILE A 163 -21.66 -10.63 -6.01
C ILE A 163 -20.26 -10.71 -6.67
N HIS A 164 -20.19 -11.09 -7.96
CA HIS A 164 -18.94 -11.19 -8.73
C HIS A 164 -18.74 -10.05 -9.73
N GLU A 165 -19.59 -9.02 -9.66
CA GLU A 165 -19.47 -7.87 -10.55
C GLU A 165 -18.35 -6.96 -10.05
N VAL A 166 -17.20 -6.98 -10.75
CA VAL A 166 -16.12 -6.01 -10.57
C VAL A 166 -16.72 -4.60 -10.64
N ALA A 167 -16.30 -3.69 -9.76
CA ALA A 167 -16.87 -2.36 -9.63
C ALA A 167 -17.02 -1.69 -11.00
N THR A 168 -18.26 -1.61 -11.47
CA THR A 168 -18.66 -1.02 -12.76
C THR A 168 -17.79 -1.44 -13.94
N THR A 169 -18.31 -2.29 -14.83
CA THR A 169 -17.86 -2.26 -16.23
C THR A 169 -17.76 -0.79 -16.65
N PRO A 170 -16.64 -0.30 -17.25
CA PRO A 170 -16.45 1.11 -17.56
C PRO A 170 -17.62 1.77 -18.31
N SER A 171 -18.47 0.96 -18.95
CA SER A 171 -19.74 1.36 -19.55
C SER A 171 -20.80 1.84 -18.56
N ARG A 172 -20.99 1.21 -17.39
CA ARG A 172 -22.06 1.58 -16.43
C ARG A 172 -21.79 2.88 -15.69
N SER A 173 -20.55 3.10 -15.26
CA SER A 173 -20.16 4.37 -14.62
C SER A 173 -20.25 5.54 -15.60
N VAL A 174 -19.95 5.30 -16.88
CA VAL A 174 -20.17 6.27 -17.97
C VAL A 174 -21.67 6.53 -18.19
N GLN A 175 -22.50 5.49 -18.27
CA GLN A 175 -23.96 5.63 -18.42
C GLN A 175 -24.61 6.39 -17.24
N ALA A 176 -24.24 6.06 -16.00
CA ALA A 176 -24.72 6.76 -14.82
C ALA A 176 -24.34 8.25 -14.86
N ARG A 177 -23.13 8.58 -15.32
CA ARG A 177 -22.70 9.97 -15.50
C ARG A 177 -23.49 10.69 -16.59
N MET A 178 -23.77 10.03 -17.72
CA MET A 178 -24.62 10.61 -18.77
C MET A 178 -26.03 10.92 -18.26
N LEU A 179 -26.64 10.01 -17.49
CA LEU A 179 -27.96 10.25 -16.88
C LEU A 179 -27.93 11.42 -15.88
N LEU A 180 -26.86 11.55 -15.08
CA LEU A 180 -26.69 12.67 -14.16
C LEU A 180 -26.55 14.01 -14.91
N GLU A 181 -25.79 14.03 -16.00
CA GLU A 181 -25.64 15.24 -16.83
C GLU A 181 -26.97 15.68 -17.44
N GLU A 182 -27.76 14.74 -17.96
CA GLU A 182 -29.11 15.05 -18.48
C GLU A 182 -30.06 15.49 -17.36
N SER A 183 -30.01 14.86 -16.18
CA SER A 183 -30.78 15.29 -15.00
C SER A 183 -30.46 16.75 -14.63
N ILE A 184 -29.17 17.12 -14.62
CA ILE A 184 -28.73 18.50 -14.34
C ILE A 184 -29.21 19.46 -15.43
N LYS A 185 -29.17 19.07 -16.72
CA LYS A 185 -29.70 19.89 -17.81
C LYS A 185 -31.20 20.14 -17.68
N MET A 186 -31.99 19.12 -17.36
CA MET A 186 -33.42 19.26 -17.13
C MET A 186 -33.72 20.19 -15.94
N ARG A 187 -32.89 20.18 -14.89
CA ARG A 187 -33.03 21.14 -13.78
C ARG A 187 -32.79 22.59 -14.19
N MET A 188 -32.01 22.85 -15.23
CA MET A 188 -31.72 24.20 -15.73
C MET A 188 -32.85 24.78 -16.59
N THR A 189 -33.88 24.00 -16.94
CA THR A 189 -35.02 24.47 -17.76
C THR A 189 -36.16 25.07 -16.91
N VAL A 190 -36.05 25.03 -15.59
CA VAL A 190 -37.01 25.60 -14.63
C VAL A 190 -36.30 26.62 -13.73
N ASP A 191 -37.06 27.58 -13.19
CA ASP A 191 -36.56 28.53 -12.18
C ASP A 191 -36.26 27.79 -10.87
N PHE A 192 -35.02 27.29 -10.77
CA PHE A 192 -34.60 26.41 -9.70
C PHE A 192 -34.69 27.11 -8.32
N GLY A 193 -35.46 26.51 -7.41
CA GLY A 193 -35.61 26.97 -6.03
C GLY A 193 -36.74 27.97 -5.78
N GLU A 194 -37.32 28.58 -6.82
CA GLU A 194 -38.44 29.54 -6.65
C GLU A 194 -39.74 28.82 -6.27
N ASN A 195 -40.02 27.68 -6.93
CA ASN A 195 -41.16 26.82 -6.66
C ASN A 195 -40.67 25.41 -6.32
N PRO A 196 -40.16 25.18 -5.08
CA PRO A 196 -39.60 23.90 -4.69
C PRO A 196 -40.67 22.80 -4.71
N SER A 197 -40.29 21.60 -5.14
CA SER A 197 -41.14 20.41 -5.12
C SER A 197 -40.39 19.22 -4.50
N VAL A 198 -41.14 18.18 -4.14
CA VAL A 198 -40.55 16.90 -3.69
C VAL A 198 -39.63 16.30 -4.76
N TYR A 199 -39.91 16.51 -6.06
CA TYR A 199 -39.06 16.03 -7.14
C TYR A 199 -37.72 16.75 -7.19
N MET A 200 -37.67 18.07 -6.95
CA MET A 200 -36.40 18.80 -6.84
C MET A 200 -35.56 18.27 -5.68
N ILE A 201 -36.19 18.05 -4.53
CA ILE A 201 -35.54 17.50 -3.32
C ILE A 201 -34.94 16.13 -3.60
N LEU A 202 -35.74 15.22 -4.16
CA LEU A 202 -35.31 13.86 -4.48
C LEU A 202 -34.23 13.83 -5.57
N THR A 203 -34.31 14.73 -6.56
CA THR A 203 -33.25 14.87 -7.56
C THR A 203 -31.92 15.23 -6.90
N SER A 204 -31.91 16.24 -6.05
CA SER A 204 -30.71 16.65 -5.30
C SER A 204 -30.17 15.53 -4.41
N PHE A 205 -31.07 14.79 -3.74
CA PHE A 205 -30.72 13.63 -2.91
C PHE A 205 -30.09 12.48 -3.72
N PHE A 206 -30.67 12.09 -4.85
CA PHE A 206 -30.11 11.01 -5.67
C PHE A 206 -28.78 11.40 -6.32
N ILE A 207 -28.61 12.66 -6.75
CA ILE A 207 -27.31 13.16 -7.20
C ILE A 207 -26.28 13.12 -6.06
N PHE A 208 -26.66 13.50 -4.84
CA PHE A 208 -25.81 13.33 -3.65
C PHE A 208 -25.35 11.88 -3.49
N ALA A 209 -26.28 10.93 -3.55
CA ALA A 209 -25.98 9.51 -3.34
C ALA A 209 -25.00 8.96 -4.40
N CYS A 210 -25.15 9.36 -5.67
CA CYS A 210 -24.20 9.04 -6.74
C CYS A 210 -22.80 9.62 -6.46
N LEU A 211 -22.72 10.92 -6.16
CA LEU A 211 -21.45 11.60 -5.92
C LEU A 211 -20.73 11.05 -4.69
N PHE A 212 -21.49 10.71 -3.64
CA PHE A 212 -20.98 10.03 -2.47
C PHE A 212 -20.40 8.66 -2.82
N GLY A 213 -21.12 7.85 -3.61
CA GLY A 213 -20.66 6.54 -4.07
C GLY A 213 -19.38 6.57 -4.92
N ILE A 214 -19.13 7.66 -5.65
CA ILE A 214 -17.92 7.86 -6.48
C ILE A 214 -16.77 8.53 -5.68
N GLY A 215 -16.99 8.89 -4.41
CA GLY A 215 -15.97 9.53 -3.55
C GLY A 215 -15.80 11.04 -3.72
N GLN A 216 -16.70 11.71 -4.46
CA GLN A 216 -16.67 13.17 -4.63
C GLN A 216 -17.35 13.90 -3.45
N HIS A 217 -16.78 13.77 -2.25
CA HIS A 217 -17.44 14.21 -1.01
C HIS A 217 -17.79 15.71 -0.96
N LYS A 218 -16.95 16.60 -1.51
CA LYS A 218 -17.26 18.05 -1.54
C LYS A 218 -18.52 18.35 -2.35
N ALA A 219 -18.63 17.74 -3.54
CA ALA A 219 -19.79 17.91 -4.40
C ALA A 219 -21.03 17.24 -3.79
N ALA A 220 -20.87 16.05 -3.21
CA ALA A 220 -21.92 15.35 -2.50
C ALA A 220 -22.49 16.22 -1.36
N HIS A 221 -21.64 16.80 -0.52
CA HIS A 221 -22.08 17.69 0.56
C HIS A 221 -22.97 18.84 0.07
N HIS A 222 -22.59 19.51 -1.02
CA HIS A 222 -23.39 20.59 -1.59
C HIS A 222 -24.75 20.12 -2.10
N ARG A 223 -24.84 18.93 -2.69
CA ARG A 223 -26.11 18.36 -3.16
C ARG A 223 -27.03 17.93 -2.01
N LEU A 224 -26.46 17.41 -0.92
CA LEU A 224 -27.24 17.08 0.28
C LEU A 224 -27.79 18.34 0.96
N ARG A 225 -26.96 19.37 1.12
CA ARG A 225 -27.39 20.69 1.63
C ARG A 225 -28.50 21.29 0.79
N GLU A 226 -28.36 21.24 -0.52
CA GLU A 226 -29.40 21.70 -1.46
C GLU A 226 -30.73 20.95 -1.23
N ALA A 227 -30.70 19.62 -1.06
CA ALA A 227 -31.91 18.83 -0.78
C ALA A 227 -32.57 19.23 0.56
N VAL A 228 -31.76 19.43 1.61
CA VAL A 228 -32.24 19.85 2.93
C VAL A 228 -32.80 21.28 2.91
N ASP A 229 -32.15 22.21 2.23
CA ASP A 229 -32.59 23.60 2.13
C ASP A 229 -33.90 23.72 1.32
N LEU A 230 -34.07 22.93 0.25
CA LEU A 230 -35.33 22.82 -0.48
C LEU A 230 -36.45 22.25 0.41
N ALA A 231 -36.17 21.20 1.18
CA ALA A 231 -37.14 20.61 2.12
C ALA A 231 -37.51 21.57 3.27
N ASN A 232 -36.55 22.38 3.76
CA ASN A 232 -36.81 23.46 4.70
C ASN A 232 -37.68 24.56 4.11
N SER A 233 -37.49 24.90 2.83
CA SER A 233 -38.33 25.88 2.13
C SER A 233 -39.79 25.40 2.02
N LEU A 234 -40.01 24.08 1.95
CA LEU A 234 -41.34 23.45 2.04
C LEU A 234 -41.84 23.24 3.48
N SER A 235 -41.08 23.68 4.49
CA SER A 235 -41.40 23.49 5.91
C SER A 235 -41.65 22.03 6.30
N MET A 236 -41.02 21.06 5.62
CA MET A 236 -41.20 19.62 5.89
C MET A 236 -40.80 19.20 7.32
N HIS A 237 -40.06 20.03 8.05
CA HIS A 237 -39.71 19.78 9.46
C HIS A 237 -40.81 20.20 10.45
N LEU A 238 -41.90 20.83 9.98
CA LEU A 238 -42.99 21.34 10.80
C LEU A 238 -44.28 20.54 10.55
N PRO A 239 -45.02 20.12 11.61
CA PRO A 239 -46.27 19.39 11.45
C PRO A 239 -47.33 20.13 10.61
N GLN A 240 -47.37 21.47 10.70
CA GLN A 240 -48.35 22.30 10.00
C GLN A 240 -48.26 22.19 8.47
N ALA A 241 -47.09 21.83 7.92
CA ALA A 241 -46.91 21.66 6.47
C ALA A 241 -47.72 20.48 5.91
N TYR A 242 -48.18 19.56 6.78
CA TYR A 242 -48.87 18.33 6.39
C TYR A 242 -50.39 18.42 6.47
N ASP A 243 -50.94 19.46 7.11
CA ASP A 243 -52.38 19.61 7.38
C ASP A 243 -53.22 19.70 6.10
N SER A 244 -52.72 20.39 5.07
CA SER A 244 -53.42 20.64 3.82
C SER A 244 -53.14 19.62 2.71
N LEU A 245 -52.29 18.63 2.96
CA LEU A 245 -51.90 17.63 1.97
C LEU A 245 -52.88 16.46 1.92
N ASP A 246 -53.07 15.87 0.73
CA ASP A 246 -53.72 14.57 0.60
C ASP A 246 -52.87 13.45 1.23
N LEU A 247 -53.47 12.28 1.46
CA LEU A 247 -52.82 11.18 2.17
C LEU A 247 -51.55 10.66 1.46
N GLU A 248 -51.56 10.56 0.14
CA GLU A 248 -50.45 10.00 -0.64
C GLU A 248 -49.27 10.97 -0.65
N THR A 249 -49.53 12.25 -0.92
CA THR A 249 -48.52 13.32 -0.86
C THR A 249 -47.95 13.47 0.56
N ARG A 250 -48.82 13.40 1.58
CA ARG A 250 -48.41 13.46 3.00
C ARG A 250 -47.45 12.33 3.35
N GLU A 251 -47.76 11.09 2.96
CA GLU A 251 -46.89 9.94 3.20
C GLU A 251 -45.55 10.08 2.47
N GLN A 252 -45.55 10.53 1.22
CA GLN A 252 -44.32 10.75 0.46
C GLN A 252 -43.43 11.82 1.12
N TRP A 253 -44.02 12.96 1.51
CA TRP A 253 -43.29 14.03 2.20
C TRP A 253 -42.70 13.56 3.53
N LEU A 254 -43.45 12.77 4.29
CA LEU A 254 -42.96 12.20 5.53
C LEU A 254 -41.75 11.28 5.25
N ARG A 255 -41.88 10.35 4.31
CA ARG A 255 -40.79 9.43 3.91
C ARG A 255 -39.53 10.20 3.48
N THR A 256 -39.69 11.23 2.65
CA THR A 256 -38.58 12.09 2.21
C THR A 256 -37.91 12.81 3.38
N TYR A 257 -38.69 13.41 4.30
CA TYR A 257 -38.14 14.08 5.47
C TYR A 257 -37.35 13.11 6.37
N LEU A 258 -37.89 11.92 6.66
CA LEU A 258 -37.22 10.94 7.52
C LEU A 258 -35.89 10.50 6.91
N VAL A 259 -35.86 10.16 5.61
CA VAL A 259 -34.63 9.78 4.91
C VAL A 259 -33.60 10.90 4.92
N LEU A 260 -34.00 12.15 4.62
CA LEU A 260 -33.06 13.28 4.64
C LEU A 260 -32.52 13.56 6.04
N SER A 261 -33.38 13.51 7.06
CA SER A 261 -33.01 13.78 8.45
C SER A 261 -31.97 12.78 8.98
N VAL A 262 -32.16 11.49 8.69
CA VAL A 262 -31.20 10.42 9.01
C VAL A 262 -29.91 10.58 8.21
N THR A 263 -30.03 10.78 6.89
CA THR A 263 -28.87 10.88 6.00
C THR A 263 -27.99 12.09 6.32
N GLU A 264 -28.60 13.24 6.60
CA GLU A 264 -27.88 14.46 6.97
C GLU A 264 -27.06 14.27 8.24
N ARG A 265 -27.66 13.71 9.31
CA ARG A 265 -26.96 13.45 10.58
C ARG A 265 -25.85 12.43 10.42
N ALA A 266 -26.11 11.33 9.71
CA ALA A 266 -25.09 10.32 9.42
C ALA A 266 -23.91 10.95 8.66
N TYR A 267 -24.19 11.71 7.60
CA TYR A 267 -23.16 12.33 6.77
C TYR A 267 -22.39 13.42 7.53
N ALA A 268 -23.07 14.20 8.36
CA ALA A 268 -22.47 15.22 9.23
C ALA A 268 -21.46 14.60 10.22
N LEU A 269 -21.81 13.45 10.82
CA LEU A 269 -20.90 12.72 11.70
C LEU A 269 -19.75 12.04 10.94
N GLN A 270 -19.98 11.53 9.73
CA GLN A 270 -18.92 10.93 8.91
C GLN A 270 -17.87 11.96 8.46
N LYS A 271 -18.32 13.13 8.00
CA LYS A 271 -17.46 14.12 7.32
C LYS A 271 -17.22 15.42 8.11
N ARG A 272 -17.70 15.49 9.36
CA ARG A 272 -17.60 16.67 10.26
C ARG A 272 -18.24 17.94 9.67
N HIS A 273 -19.48 17.80 9.20
CA HIS A 273 -20.29 18.92 8.70
C HIS A 273 -21.38 19.33 9.70
N PHE A 274 -22.05 20.46 9.46
CA PHE A 274 -23.21 20.91 10.23
C PHE A 274 -24.50 20.33 9.66
N ILE A 275 -25.53 20.25 10.50
CA ILE A 275 -26.90 19.88 10.11
C ILE A 275 -27.77 21.13 9.90
N GLY A 276 -28.68 21.06 8.94
CA GLY A 276 -29.73 22.04 8.68
C GLY A 276 -31.01 21.73 9.43
N PHE A 277 -31.41 20.46 9.55
CA PHE A 277 -32.58 20.06 10.35
C PHE A 277 -32.26 20.02 11.84
N ARG A 278 -32.76 21.01 12.60
CA ARG A 278 -32.51 21.16 14.04
C ARG A 278 -33.46 20.35 14.92
N GLY A 279 -33.02 20.11 16.15
CA GLY A 279 -33.83 19.47 17.19
C GLY A 279 -33.96 17.95 17.07
N SER A 280 -34.88 17.39 17.87
CA SER A 280 -35.16 15.96 17.96
C SER A 280 -35.91 15.47 16.71
N PRO A 281 -35.29 14.62 15.89
CA PRO A 281 -35.92 14.10 14.68
C PRO A 281 -37.12 13.19 15.03
N ALA A 282 -37.08 12.48 16.15
CA ALA A 282 -38.11 11.52 16.52
C ALA A 282 -39.41 12.18 17.01
N VAL A 283 -39.30 13.28 17.76
CA VAL A 283 -40.46 14.09 18.17
C VAL A 283 -41.21 14.63 16.95
N ASN A 284 -40.49 15.12 15.94
CA ASN A 284 -41.10 15.58 14.71
C ASN A 284 -41.81 14.44 13.97
N ALA A 285 -41.18 13.27 13.86
CA ALA A 285 -41.76 12.06 13.26
C ALA A 285 -43.06 11.62 13.95
N TYR A 286 -43.07 11.62 15.28
CA TYR A 286 -44.26 11.29 16.09
C TYR A 286 -45.42 12.22 15.77
N PHE A 287 -45.20 13.54 15.85
CA PHE A 287 -46.26 14.51 15.59
C PHE A 287 -46.80 14.37 14.17
N MET A 288 -45.93 14.27 13.16
CA MET A 288 -46.36 14.11 11.76
C MET A 288 -47.18 12.82 11.54
N ARG A 289 -46.88 11.73 12.27
CA ARG A 289 -47.60 10.46 12.18
C ARG A 289 -48.92 10.46 12.94
N ALA A 290 -48.99 11.11 14.09
CA ALA A 290 -50.21 11.18 14.91
C ALA A 290 -51.40 11.78 14.13
N PHE A 291 -51.14 12.71 13.20
CA PHE A 291 -52.12 13.27 12.27
C PHE A 291 -52.62 12.30 11.18
N GLY A 292 -51.98 11.13 11.02
CA GLY A 292 -52.33 10.12 10.01
C GLY A 292 -53.09 8.89 10.52
N SER A 293 -53.37 8.77 11.82
CA SER A 293 -53.95 7.54 12.42
C SER A 293 -55.46 7.34 12.21
N SER A 294 -56.01 7.79 11.08
CA SER A 294 -57.40 7.48 10.72
C SER A 294 -57.51 7.19 9.23
N THR A 295 -57.61 5.90 8.91
CA THR A 295 -58.05 5.29 7.63
C THR A 295 -57.01 5.10 6.51
N SER A 296 -56.57 3.84 6.30
CA SER A 296 -56.85 3.06 5.06
C SER A 296 -56.06 1.75 5.02
N SER A 297 -56.77 0.65 5.27
CA SER A 297 -56.26 -0.72 5.41
C SER A 297 -56.46 -1.58 4.16
N LEU A 298 -56.31 -1.04 2.92
CA LEU A 298 -56.72 -1.83 1.75
C LEU A 298 -55.78 -1.87 0.53
N ASN A 299 -54.66 -1.13 0.45
CA ASN A 299 -53.73 -1.25 -0.69
C ASN A 299 -52.27 -0.85 -0.36
N GLN A 300 -51.84 -0.87 0.91
CA GLN A 300 -50.46 -0.52 1.25
C GLN A 300 -49.54 -1.71 0.91
N ASP A 301 -48.57 -1.50 0.02
CA ASP A 301 -47.53 -2.49 -0.30
C ASP A 301 -46.86 -2.93 1.02
N GLN A 302 -46.82 -4.24 1.27
CA GLN A 302 -46.19 -4.80 2.46
C GLN A 302 -44.73 -4.32 2.60
N THR A 303 -44.08 -4.08 1.46
CA THR A 303 -42.72 -3.56 1.35
C THR A 303 -42.59 -2.13 1.89
N ASP A 304 -43.58 -1.27 1.66
CA ASP A 304 -43.61 0.12 2.15
C ASP A 304 -43.76 0.18 3.67
N THR A 305 -44.62 -0.67 4.22
CA THR A 305 -44.86 -0.75 5.68
C THR A 305 -43.60 -1.22 6.41
N ILE A 306 -42.91 -2.21 5.85
CA ILE A 306 -41.64 -2.73 6.37
C ILE A 306 -40.54 -1.67 6.21
N GLY A 307 -40.47 -0.99 5.06
CA GLY A 307 -39.59 0.15 4.78
C GLY A 307 -39.70 1.25 5.84
N MET A 308 -40.93 1.68 6.10
CA MET A 308 -41.25 2.70 7.09
C MET A 308 -40.87 2.30 8.51
N THR A 309 -41.07 1.04 8.87
CA THR A 309 -40.68 0.54 10.20
C THR A 309 -39.16 0.67 10.40
N GLY A 310 -38.36 0.33 9.39
CA GLY A 310 -36.92 0.49 9.44
C GLY A 310 -36.47 1.95 9.60
N LEU A 311 -37.09 2.88 8.86
CA LEU A 311 -36.80 4.31 8.99
C LEU A 311 -37.14 4.85 10.39
N LEU A 312 -38.25 4.42 10.99
CA LEU A 312 -38.62 4.85 12.34
C LEU A 312 -37.60 4.38 13.41
N HIS A 313 -37.08 3.17 13.27
CA HIS A 313 -36.00 2.68 14.14
C HIS A 313 -34.69 3.47 13.96
N LEU A 314 -34.35 3.86 12.72
CA LEU A 314 -33.21 4.75 12.48
C LEU A 314 -33.43 6.15 13.06
N MET A 315 -34.65 6.68 12.99
CA MET A 315 -35.01 7.97 13.56
C MET A 315 -34.88 8.00 15.09
N GLU A 316 -35.37 6.96 15.77
CA GLU A 316 -35.12 6.74 17.21
C GLU A 316 -33.62 6.68 17.50
N THR A 317 -32.86 5.99 16.65
CA THR A 317 -31.40 5.84 16.80
C THR A 317 -30.67 7.19 16.72
N PHE A 318 -31.10 8.10 15.84
CA PHE A 318 -30.52 9.44 15.69
C PHE A 318 -31.13 10.50 16.62
N ASP A 319 -32.10 10.15 17.46
CA ASP A 319 -32.88 11.13 18.22
C ASP A 319 -32.03 11.99 19.18
N ALA A 320 -31.02 11.37 19.78
CA ALA A 320 -30.09 12.05 20.69
C ALA A 320 -28.99 12.86 19.97
N ILE A 321 -28.98 12.90 18.64
CA ILE A 321 -27.99 13.60 17.81
C ILE A 321 -28.59 14.91 17.29
N ASP A 322 -28.43 15.97 18.09
CA ASP A 322 -28.86 17.33 17.74
C ASP A 322 -27.71 18.18 17.19
N GLU A 323 -28.00 19.43 16.85
CA GLU A 323 -27.01 20.37 16.33
C GLU A 323 -25.85 20.62 17.31
N SER A 324 -26.12 20.59 18.61
CA SER A 324 -25.12 20.86 19.64
C SER A 324 -24.07 19.75 19.71
N VAL A 325 -24.51 18.50 19.55
CA VAL A 325 -23.64 17.31 19.47
C VAL A 325 -22.82 17.36 18.19
N VAL A 326 -23.45 17.67 17.06
CA VAL A 326 -22.77 17.72 15.76
C VAL A 326 -21.76 18.86 15.71
N GLU A 327 -22.08 20.04 16.27
CA GLU A 327 -21.14 21.16 16.42
C GLU A 327 -19.93 20.76 17.27
N CYS A 328 -20.17 20.04 18.39
CA CYS A 328 -19.08 19.53 19.22
C CYS A 328 -18.19 18.53 18.46
N TRP A 329 -18.82 17.62 17.70
CA TRP A 329 -18.11 16.67 16.84
C TRP A 329 -17.28 17.35 15.74
N ALA A 330 -17.80 18.43 15.16
CA ALA A 330 -17.11 19.25 14.18
C ALA A 330 -16.00 20.14 14.79
N GLY A 331 -15.85 20.17 16.12
CA GLY A 331 -14.81 20.91 16.82
C GLY A 331 -15.20 22.36 17.20
N TYR A 332 -16.47 22.72 17.08
CA TYR A 332 -16.99 24.06 17.40
C TYR A 332 -17.59 24.14 18.81
N CYS A 333 -17.06 23.36 19.75
CA CYS A 333 -17.53 23.35 21.13
C CYS A 333 -17.40 24.72 21.81
N LYS A 334 -18.34 25.05 22.69
CA LYS A 334 -18.21 26.18 23.61
C LYS A 334 -17.39 25.75 24.83
N TYR A 335 -16.31 26.49 25.12
CA TYR A 335 -15.43 26.20 26.26
C TYR A 335 -15.48 27.30 27.30
N SER A 336 -15.62 26.90 28.57
CA SER A 336 -15.42 27.73 29.75
C SER A 336 -14.49 27.02 30.73
N ASP A 337 -13.49 27.73 31.27
CA ASP A 337 -12.54 27.17 32.25
C ASP A 337 -11.87 25.85 31.81
N GLY A 338 -11.58 25.73 30.50
CA GLY A 338 -10.94 24.55 29.92
C GLY A 338 -11.84 23.32 29.81
N ARG A 339 -13.17 23.47 29.96
CA ARG A 339 -14.16 22.39 29.80
C ARG A 339 -15.22 22.77 28.78
N CYS A 340 -15.69 21.79 28.02
CA CYS A 340 -16.81 21.97 27.12
C CYS A 340 -18.10 22.18 27.92
N GLU A 341 -18.79 23.30 27.68
CA GLU A 341 -20.07 23.62 28.30
C GLU A 341 -21.21 22.73 27.76
N THR A 342 -21.11 22.39 26.47
CA THR A 342 -22.17 21.70 25.73
C THR A 342 -22.12 20.18 25.96
N PHE A 343 -20.92 19.60 26.03
CA PHE A 343 -20.72 18.15 26.10
C PHE A 343 -19.86 17.77 27.32
N ASP A 344 -20.54 17.38 28.40
CA ASP A 344 -19.93 16.94 29.65
C ASP A 344 -20.18 15.44 29.92
N ARG A 345 -19.61 14.94 31.02
CA ARG A 345 -19.79 13.54 31.45
C ARG A 345 -21.26 13.14 31.62
N ARG A 346 -22.12 14.03 32.11
CA ARG A 346 -23.54 13.73 32.32
C ARG A 346 -24.26 13.61 30.98
N GLN A 347 -23.96 14.51 30.04
CA GLN A 347 -24.48 14.48 28.69
C GLN A 347 -24.05 13.20 27.96
N ALA A 348 -22.78 12.83 28.03
CA ALA A 348 -22.28 11.58 27.47
C ALA A 348 -23.06 10.34 27.95
N ILE A 349 -23.24 10.18 29.27
CA ILE A 349 -23.99 9.05 29.84
C ILE A 349 -25.47 9.08 29.41
N ARG A 350 -26.10 10.27 29.36
CA ARG A 350 -27.47 10.40 28.86
C ARG A 350 -27.60 9.90 27.42
N MET A 351 -26.64 10.24 26.57
CA MET A 351 -26.62 9.83 25.17
C MET A 351 -26.35 8.34 25.00
N PHE A 352 -25.41 7.74 25.74
CA PHE A 352 -25.19 6.29 25.72
C PHE A 352 -26.44 5.52 26.16
N ARG A 353 -27.16 6.03 27.17
CA ARG A 353 -28.45 5.46 27.58
C ARG A 353 -29.52 5.60 26.50
N ALA A 354 -29.54 6.70 25.77
CA ALA A 354 -30.46 6.87 24.64
C ALA A 354 -30.17 5.86 23.53
N GLN A 355 -28.90 5.69 23.15
CA GLN A 355 -28.48 4.68 22.17
C GLN A 355 -28.85 3.25 22.61
N ARG A 356 -28.64 2.93 23.89
CA ARG A 356 -29.07 1.65 24.46
C ARG A 356 -30.58 1.42 24.37
N ARG A 357 -31.38 2.43 24.73
CA ARG A 357 -32.85 2.35 24.64
C ARG A 357 -33.33 2.18 23.19
N ALA A 358 -32.75 2.92 22.24
CA ALA A 358 -33.09 2.79 20.83
C ALA A 358 -32.86 1.36 20.31
N ARG A 359 -31.73 0.75 20.72
CA ARG A 359 -31.37 -0.62 20.37
C ARG A 359 -32.29 -1.66 21.01
N GLU A 360 -32.52 -1.55 22.33
CA GLU A 360 -33.44 -2.44 23.06
C GLU A 360 -34.87 -2.34 22.50
N GLY A 361 -35.34 -1.12 22.21
CA GLY A 361 -36.64 -0.86 21.58
C GLY A 361 -36.77 -1.53 20.22
N CYS A 362 -35.73 -1.45 19.37
CA CYS A 362 -35.74 -2.09 18.06
C CYS A 362 -35.87 -3.63 18.14
N LEU A 363 -35.24 -4.27 19.13
CA LEU A 363 -35.31 -5.72 19.34
C LEU A 363 -36.72 -6.21 19.74
N VAL A 364 -37.49 -5.38 20.43
CA VAL A 364 -38.86 -5.70 20.86
C VAL A 364 -39.94 -5.05 20.00
N GLY A 365 -39.57 -4.19 19.03
CA GLY A 365 -40.51 -3.48 18.16
C GLY A 365 -41.21 -2.30 18.85
N CYS A 366 -40.51 -1.55 19.71
CA CYS A 366 -41.03 -0.40 20.45
C CYS A 366 -40.21 0.87 20.20
N LEU A 367 -40.87 2.03 20.22
CA LEU A 367 -40.25 3.36 20.13
C LEU A 367 -40.43 4.12 21.44
N SER A 368 -39.43 4.91 21.85
CA SER A 368 -39.50 5.60 23.15
C SER A 368 -40.46 6.79 23.14
N PHE A 369 -40.60 7.43 21.98
CA PHE A 369 -41.52 8.55 21.76
C PHE A 369 -42.96 8.11 21.42
N GLU A 370 -43.18 6.83 21.12
CA GLU A 370 -44.51 6.28 20.79
C GLU A 370 -44.75 4.92 21.47
N PRO A 371 -44.89 4.87 22.81
CA PRO A 371 -44.94 3.61 23.56
C PRO A 371 -46.18 2.75 23.28
N SER A 372 -47.24 3.36 22.73
CA SER A 372 -48.53 2.70 22.44
C SER A 372 -48.54 1.94 21.12
N THR A 373 -47.55 2.14 20.24
CA THR A 373 -47.55 1.60 18.88
C THR A 373 -46.53 0.46 18.78
N SER A 374 -47.04 -0.77 18.57
CA SER A 374 -46.19 -1.95 18.34
C SER A 374 -45.73 -1.97 16.87
N LEU A 375 -44.43 -1.83 16.65
CA LEU A 375 -43.79 -1.99 15.34
C LEU A 375 -43.26 -3.41 15.16
N LEU A 376 -42.85 -3.74 13.93
CA LEU A 376 -42.12 -4.98 13.67
C LEU A 376 -40.76 -4.94 14.40
N PRO A 377 -40.43 -5.98 15.19
CA PRO A 377 -39.10 -6.16 15.77
C PRO A 377 -38.03 -6.34 14.68
N LEU A 378 -36.78 -5.96 14.99
CA LEU A 378 -35.64 -6.01 14.09
C LEU A 378 -35.54 -7.33 13.29
N ARG A 379 -35.66 -8.47 13.96
CA ARG A 379 -35.58 -9.82 13.35
C ARG A 379 -36.65 -10.13 12.28
N GLN A 380 -37.73 -9.33 12.23
CA GLN A 380 -38.81 -9.46 11.25
C GLN A 380 -38.66 -8.50 10.08
N LEU A 381 -37.67 -7.61 10.10
CA LEU A 381 -37.36 -6.70 9.00
C LEU A 381 -36.51 -7.42 7.93
N LEU A 382 -36.39 -6.80 6.75
CA LEU A 382 -35.51 -7.32 5.70
C LEU A 382 -34.05 -7.28 6.17
N GLU A 383 -33.26 -8.26 5.76
CA GLU A 383 -31.85 -8.38 6.16
C GLU A 383 -31.05 -7.11 5.85
N SER A 384 -31.32 -6.45 4.72
CA SER A 384 -30.70 -5.16 4.37
C SER A 384 -31.03 -4.05 5.38
N GLN A 385 -32.25 -4.01 5.91
CA GLN A 385 -32.63 -3.06 6.97
C GLN A 385 -32.03 -3.45 8.31
N GLN A 386 -31.96 -4.75 8.62
CA GLN A 386 -31.28 -5.24 9.82
C GLN A 386 -29.81 -4.81 9.84
N ALA A 387 -29.13 -4.93 8.68
CA ALA A 387 -27.76 -4.45 8.49
C ALA A 387 -27.66 -2.93 8.70
N ASP A 388 -28.56 -2.15 8.09
CA ASP A 388 -28.53 -0.69 8.22
C ASP A 388 -28.66 -0.23 9.67
N ILE A 389 -29.67 -0.75 10.37
CA ILE A 389 -30.01 -0.34 11.74
C ILE A 389 -28.90 -0.78 12.69
N SER A 390 -28.53 -2.06 12.67
CA SER A 390 -27.59 -2.63 13.66
C SER A 390 -26.19 -2.04 13.54
N VAL A 391 -25.68 -1.92 12.30
CA VAL A 391 -24.36 -1.33 12.05
C VAL A 391 -24.37 0.17 12.35
N THR A 392 -25.46 0.88 12.04
CA THR A 392 -25.58 2.32 12.37
C THR A 392 -25.65 2.56 13.88
N GLN A 393 -26.35 1.73 14.65
CA GLN A 393 -26.41 1.82 16.12
C GLN A 393 -25.04 1.62 16.77
N LEU A 394 -24.28 0.60 16.33
CA LEU A 394 -22.93 0.35 16.81
C LEU A 394 -21.97 1.47 16.39
N TRP A 395 -22.09 1.95 15.16
CA TRP A 395 -21.29 3.06 14.66
C TRP A 395 -21.57 4.36 15.41
N LEU A 396 -22.82 4.70 15.72
CA LEU A 396 -23.15 5.88 16.54
C LEU A 396 -22.64 5.75 17.98
N THR A 397 -22.74 4.56 18.56
CA THR A 397 -22.14 4.26 19.87
C THR A 397 -20.63 4.51 19.83
N ASN A 398 -19.96 4.09 18.75
CA ASN A 398 -18.55 4.34 18.51
C ASN A 398 -18.22 5.83 18.29
N ARG A 399 -19.03 6.59 17.53
CA ARG A 399 -18.86 8.04 17.35
C ARG A 399 -19.01 8.79 18.68
N LEU A 400 -19.97 8.40 19.52
CA LEU A 400 -20.15 8.98 20.85
C LEU A 400 -18.95 8.68 21.76
N TRP A 401 -18.39 7.47 21.69
CA TRP A 401 -17.16 7.13 22.40
C TRP A 401 -15.96 7.95 21.93
N GLU A 402 -15.78 8.13 20.62
CA GLU A 402 -14.71 8.99 20.08
C GLU A 402 -14.91 10.47 20.48
N LEU A 403 -16.16 10.95 20.59
CA LEU A 403 -16.44 12.28 21.12
C LEU A 403 -16.05 12.40 22.60
N CYS A 404 -16.30 11.36 23.40
CA CYS A 404 -15.84 11.30 24.80
C CYS A 404 -14.30 11.31 24.88
N MET A 405 -13.62 10.62 23.97
CA MET A 405 -12.16 10.61 23.87
C MET A 405 -11.62 12.02 23.61
N SER A 406 -12.16 12.73 22.62
CA SER A 406 -11.71 14.09 22.27
C SER A 406 -11.96 15.14 23.36
N HIS A 407 -12.92 14.86 24.25
CA HIS A 407 -13.25 15.71 25.40
C HIS A 407 -12.57 15.27 26.70
N GLY A 408 -11.67 14.27 26.66
CA GLY A 408 -10.93 13.80 27.83
C GLY A 408 -11.81 13.15 28.90
N LEU A 409 -12.95 12.55 28.50
CA LEU A 409 -13.91 11.93 29.41
C LEU A 409 -13.65 10.43 29.67
N LEU A 410 -12.70 9.83 28.95
CA LEU A 410 -12.39 8.40 29.04
C LEU A 410 -11.29 8.10 30.06
N LEU A 411 -11.49 7.05 30.86
CA LEU A 411 -10.54 6.57 31.87
C LEU A 411 -10.61 5.04 31.98
N ASP A 412 -9.46 4.35 32.02
CA ASP A 412 -9.40 2.87 32.19
C ASP A 412 -10.17 2.39 33.44
N SER A 413 -10.15 3.18 34.51
CA SER A 413 -10.75 2.85 35.82
C SER A 413 -12.18 3.38 36.03
N SER A 414 -12.86 3.85 34.98
CA SER A 414 -14.22 4.37 35.11
C SER A 414 -15.22 3.28 35.56
N HIS A 415 -16.09 3.61 36.52
CA HIS A 415 -17.22 2.76 36.92
C HIS A 415 -18.29 2.59 35.81
N HIS A 416 -18.31 3.51 34.85
CA HIS A 416 -19.18 3.44 33.68
C HIS A 416 -18.42 2.75 32.55
N ALA A 417 -18.92 1.59 32.10
CA ALA A 417 -18.25 0.78 31.08
C ALA A 417 -18.07 1.56 29.77
N GLU A 418 -19.07 2.36 29.40
CA GLU A 418 -19.09 3.23 28.22
C GLU A 418 -18.05 4.36 28.23
N LEU A 419 -17.47 4.67 29.38
CA LEU A 419 -16.42 5.69 29.55
C LEU A 419 -15.02 5.07 29.76
N ARG A 420 -14.85 3.77 29.54
CA ARG A 420 -13.55 3.09 29.57
C ARG A 420 -12.93 3.03 28.18
N LEU A 421 -11.60 2.89 28.11
CA LEU A 421 -10.90 2.76 26.82
C LEU A 421 -11.15 1.39 26.17
N ASP A 422 -11.36 0.33 26.95
CA ASP A 422 -11.69 -1.00 26.46
C ASP A 422 -13.11 -1.12 25.89
N PHE A 423 -13.95 -0.09 26.03
CA PHE A 423 -15.27 -0.07 25.41
C PHE A 423 -15.23 -0.18 23.88
N ALA A 424 -14.20 0.37 23.22
CA ALA A 424 -14.01 0.24 21.78
C ALA A 424 -13.87 -1.23 21.32
N TYR A 425 -13.28 -2.10 22.16
CA TYR A 425 -13.18 -3.53 21.89
C TYR A 425 -14.57 -4.19 21.91
N HIS A 426 -15.43 -3.85 22.87
CA HIS A 426 -16.77 -4.44 22.94
C HIS A 426 -17.63 -4.04 21.74
N VAL A 427 -17.57 -2.77 21.31
CA VAL A 427 -18.30 -2.31 20.12
C VAL A 427 -17.80 -3.02 18.85
N ALA A 428 -16.49 -3.21 18.71
CA ALA A 428 -15.88 -3.91 17.58
C ALA A 428 -16.23 -5.41 17.56
N ASN A 429 -16.22 -6.07 18.70
CA ASN A 429 -16.60 -7.48 18.83
C ASN A 429 -18.08 -7.70 18.49
N GLU A 430 -18.93 -6.81 18.98
CA GLU A 430 -20.36 -6.85 18.70
C GLU A 430 -20.67 -6.57 17.22
N LEU A 431 -19.94 -5.66 16.57
CA LEU A 431 -20.05 -5.44 15.13
C LEU A 431 -19.79 -6.72 14.34
N LEU A 432 -18.72 -7.45 14.66
CA LEU A 432 -18.44 -8.72 13.98
C LEU A 432 -19.54 -9.75 14.22
N SER A 433 -20.06 -9.86 15.45
CA SER A 433 -21.17 -10.78 15.74
C SER A 433 -22.43 -10.48 14.90
N VAL A 434 -22.68 -9.20 14.61
CA VAL A 434 -23.77 -8.78 13.71
C VAL A 434 -23.42 -9.12 12.26
N CYS A 435 -22.21 -8.77 11.80
CA CYS A 435 -21.77 -9.02 10.43
C CYS A 435 -21.69 -10.51 10.08
N ASP A 436 -21.38 -11.39 11.03
CA ASP A 436 -21.31 -12.84 10.84
C ASP A 436 -22.65 -13.49 10.47
N ILE A 437 -23.76 -12.84 10.85
CA ILE A 437 -25.12 -13.34 10.61
C ILE A 437 -25.70 -12.77 9.29
N LEU A 438 -25.13 -11.67 8.79
CA LEU A 438 -25.64 -10.95 7.62
C LEU A 438 -25.01 -11.47 6.32
N SER A 439 -25.83 -11.67 5.29
CA SER A 439 -25.37 -11.97 3.95
C SER A 439 -24.63 -10.78 3.34
N LEU A 440 -23.55 -11.05 2.58
CA LEU A 440 -22.80 -10.00 1.88
C LEU A 440 -23.71 -9.14 1.00
N ALA A 441 -24.65 -9.76 0.28
CA ALA A 441 -25.59 -9.06 -0.59
C ALA A 441 -26.47 -8.03 0.15
N SER A 442 -26.85 -8.30 1.40
CA SER A 442 -27.64 -7.38 2.23
C SER A 442 -26.84 -6.16 2.68
N THR A 443 -25.54 -6.35 2.96
CA THR A 443 -24.62 -5.26 3.34
C THR A 443 -24.21 -4.40 2.15
N GLU A 444 -24.09 -4.99 0.96
CA GLU A 444 -23.65 -4.29 -0.26
C GLU A 444 -24.63 -3.23 -0.75
N VAL A 445 -25.93 -3.36 -0.42
CA VAL A 445 -26.98 -2.37 -0.73
C VAL A 445 -26.65 -0.98 -0.18
N HIS A 446 -25.92 -0.92 0.93
CA HIS A 446 -25.51 0.32 1.59
C HIS A 446 -24.23 0.92 1.02
N GLY A 447 -23.52 0.15 0.21
CA GLY A 447 -22.29 0.51 -0.47
C GLY A 447 -21.20 1.08 0.43
N VAL A 448 -20.54 2.14 -0.05
CA VAL A 448 -19.37 2.72 0.62
C VAL A 448 -19.69 3.27 2.04
N GLY A 449 -20.96 3.60 2.30
CA GLY A 449 -21.39 4.06 3.61
C GLY A 449 -21.31 2.98 4.69
N PHE A 450 -21.52 1.71 4.33
CA PHE A 450 -21.38 0.58 5.25
C PHE A 450 -19.92 0.36 5.63
N ILE A 451 -19.05 0.29 4.63
CA ILE A 451 -17.64 -0.01 4.87
C ILE A 451 -16.93 1.11 5.64
N GLU A 452 -17.32 2.37 5.42
CA GLU A 452 -16.81 3.50 6.19
C GLU A 452 -17.16 3.36 7.69
N LYS A 453 -18.38 2.90 8.02
CA LYS A 453 -18.80 2.66 9.41
C LYS A 453 -17.98 1.54 10.08
N VAL A 454 -17.72 0.45 9.35
CA VAL A 454 -16.88 -0.67 9.80
C VAL A 454 -15.44 -0.20 10.04
N TYR A 455 -14.89 0.55 9.08
CA TYR A 455 -13.55 1.13 9.18
C TYR A 455 -13.41 2.07 10.38
N ASP A 456 -14.40 2.94 10.62
CA ASP A 456 -14.42 3.86 11.77
C ASP A 456 -14.37 3.12 13.11
N ILE A 457 -15.07 1.99 13.23
CA ILE A 457 -15.06 1.14 14.43
C ILE A 457 -13.68 0.48 14.59
N ALA A 458 -13.13 -0.10 13.51
CA ALA A 458 -11.80 -0.69 13.54
C ALA A 458 -10.72 0.32 13.95
N MET A 459 -10.76 1.54 13.39
CA MET A 459 -9.81 2.60 13.74
C MET A 459 -9.98 3.11 15.18
N SER A 460 -11.18 3.04 15.74
CA SER A 460 -11.41 3.42 17.15
C SER A 460 -10.80 2.39 18.10
N LEU A 461 -10.82 1.11 17.75
CA LEU A 461 -10.08 0.07 18.46
C LEU A 461 -8.55 0.30 18.38
N VAL A 462 -8.02 0.63 17.20
CA VAL A 462 -6.60 0.98 17.04
C VAL A 462 -6.22 2.20 17.90
N LYS A 463 -7.07 3.24 17.96
CA LYS A 463 -6.88 4.41 18.84
C LYS A 463 -6.95 4.06 20.33
N ALA A 464 -7.85 3.14 20.71
CA ALA A 464 -7.96 2.68 22.09
C ALA A 464 -6.66 2.00 22.55
N MET A 465 -6.07 1.16 21.69
CA MET A 465 -4.79 0.49 21.95
C MET A 465 -3.63 1.47 22.13
N SER A 466 -3.55 2.52 21.31
CA SER A 466 -2.49 3.52 21.43
C SER A 466 -2.65 4.42 22.66
N SER A 467 -3.86 4.51 23.21
CA SER A 467 -4.21 5.39 24.34
C SER A 467 -4.29 4.66 25.68
N SER A 468 -4.49 3.34 25.70
CA SER A 468 -4.61 2.54 26.92
C SER A 468 -3.30 1.87 27.28
N THR A 469 -2.99 1.85 28.58
CA THR A 469 -1.84 1.10 29.11
C THR A 469 -2.16 -0.38 29.37
N GLN A 470 -3.44 -0.74 29.29
CA GLN A 470 -3.96 -2.08 29.64
C GLN A 470 -4.35 -2.92 28.42
N MET A 471 -4.41 -2.30 27.23
CA MET A 471 -4.85 -2.98 26.00
C MET A 471 -3.66 -3.29 25.09
N THR A 472 -3.39 -4.58 24.91
CA THR A 472 -2.40 -5.13 23.97
C THR A 472 -3.06 -6.03 22.93
N LEU A 473 -2.31 -6.46 21.92
CA LEU A 473 -2.80 -7.37 20.87
C LEU A 473 -3.32 -8.71 21.40
N ASP A 474 -2.67 -9.23 22.45
CA ASP A 474 -3.04 -10.50 23.08
C ASP A 474 -4.13 -10.33 24.14
N SER A 475 -4.53 -9.08 24.43
CA SER A 475 -5.61 -8.81 25.38
C SER A 475 -6.92 -9.36 24.85
N SER A 476 -7.71 -9.94 25.73
CA SER A 476 -9.10 -10.29 25.50
C SER A 476 -9.90 -9.83 26.70
N PHE A 477 -11.10 -9.31 26.46
CA PHE A 477 -11.93 -8.73 27.50
C PHE A 477 -13.23 -9.51 27.55
N THR A 478 -13.59 -10.00 28.73
CA THR A 478 -14.90 -10.60 28.93
C THR A 478 -15.95 -9.52 28.74
N SER A 479 -16.95 -9.82 27.90
CA SER A 479 -18.09 -8.93 27.74
C SER A 479 -18.71 -8.69 29.11
N PRO A 480 -18.84 -7.43 29.57
CA PRO A 480 -19.69 -7.13 30.71
C PRO A 480 -21.12 -7.36 30.21
N ASP A 481 -21.65 -8.56 30.44
CA ASP A 481 -22.99 -9.03 30.04
C ASP A 481 -23.91 -7.95 29.50
N PHE A 482 -23.87 -7.76 28.19
CA PHE A 482 -24.94 -7.13 27.44
C PHE A 482 -25.87 -8.25 26.94
N PHE A 483 -26.50 -8.94 27.89
CA PHE A 483 -27.67 -9.83 27.73
C PHE A 483 -27.47 -11.14 26.95
N SER A 484 -26.97 -12.18 27.63
CA SER A 484 -27.39 -13.58 27.42
C SER A 484 -26.99 -14.47 28.62
N ASP A 485 -27.95 -15.15 29.24
CA ASP A 485 -27.77 -16.13 30.34
C ASP A 485 -27.10 -17.46 29.91
N GLU A 486 -26.41 -17.50 28.77
CA GLU A 486 -25.66 -18.67 28.34
C GLU A 486 -24.21 -18.29 28.05
N ALA A 487 -23.35 -18.64 29.02
CA ALA A 487 -21.91 -18.57 28.93
C ALA A 487 -21.39 -19.44 27.77
N SER A 488 -21.22 -18.84 26.59
CA SER A 488 -20.39 -19.36 25.51
C SER A 488 -19.42 -18.27 25.02
N THR A 489 -18.64 -17.72 25.94
CA THR A 489 -17.60 -16.75 25.64
C THR A 489 -16.38 -17.44 25.00
N SER A 490 -16.26 -17.38 23.67
CA SER A 490 -14.95 -17.44 23.04
C SER A 490 -14.29 -16.07 23.24
N CYS A 491 -13.25 -16.02 24.07
CA CYS A 491 -12.54 -14.77 24.36
C CYS A 491 -11.63 -14.45 23.16
N VAL A 492 -12.12 -13.65 22.21
CA VAL A 492 -11.38 -13.27 21.00
C VAL A 492 -10.34 -12.21 21.35
N THR A 493 -9.08 -12.39 20.98
CA THR A 493 -8.05 -11.38 21.26
C THR A 493 -8.23 -10.14 20.39
N VAL A 494 -7.69 -8.99 20.82
CA VAL A 494 -7.69 -7.74 20.03
C VAL A 494 -7.06 -7.97 18.66
N LYS A 495 -6.01 -8.79 18.56
CA LYS A 495 -5.39 -9.19 17.29
C LYS A 495 -6.39 -9.88 16.36
N VAL A 496 -7.06 -10.93 16.82
CA VAL A 496 -8.05 -11.66 16.01
C VAL A 496 -9.20 -10.73 15.61
N LEU A 497 -9.64 -9.87 16.52
CA LEU A 497 -10.71 -8.92 16.26
C LEU A 497 -10.35 -7.95 15.12
N LEU A 498 -9.16 -7.36 15.16
CA LEU A 498 -8.66 -6.51 14.08
C LEU A 498 -8.44 -7.29 12.78
N SER A 499 -7.99 -8.54 12.84
CA SER A 499 -7.81 -9.40 11.65
C SER A 499 -9.13 -9.68 10.95
N ARG A 500 -10.18 -10.01 11.71
CA ARG A 500 -11.52 -10.28 11.17
C ARG A 500 -12.16 -9.01 10.61
N LEU A 501 -11.98 -7.86 11.26
CA LEU A 501 -12.41 -6.57 10.71
C LEU A 501 -11.65 -6.22 9.43
N HIS A 502 -10.35 -6.51 9.38
CA HIS A 502 -9.54 -6.33 8.17
C HIS A 502 -10.06 -7.21 7.04
N GLU A 503 -10.31 -8.49 7.29
CA GLU A 503 -10.88 -9.42 6.31
C GLU A 503 -12.25 -8.98 5.81
N LEU A 504 -13.16 -8.59 6.72
CA LEU A 504 -14.46 -8.02 6.35
C LEU A 504 -14.30 -6.82 5.41
N ILE A 505 -13.31 -5.96 5.69
CA ILE A 505 -13.00 -4.80 4.86
C ILE A 505 -12.37 -5.18 3.51
N GLN A 506 -11.52 -6.20 3.46
CA GLN A 506 -10.91 -6.65 2.20
C GLN A 506 -11.89 -7.40 1.30
N ASN A 507 -12.80 -8.18 1.88
CA ASN A 507 -13.73 -9.02 1.12
C ASN A 507 -14.89 -8.21 0.56
N PHE A 508 -15.28 -7.10 1.21
CA PHE A 508 -16.35 -6.24 0.72
C PHE A 508 -16.01 -5.68 -0.67
N ARG A 509 -16.85 -5.99 -1.67
CA ARG A 509 -16.62 -5.61 -3.08
C ARG A 509 -15.25 -6.05 -3.63
N GLY A 510 -14.69 -7.14 -3.12
CA GLY A 510 -13.37 -7.64 -3.53
C GLY A 510 -12.21 -6.68 -3.21
N GLY A 511 -12.40 -5.74 -2.28
CA GLY A 511 -11.37 -4.80 -1.84
C GLY A 511 -11.21 -3.57 -2.74
N ASP A 512 -12.07 -3.41 -3.76
CA ASP A 512 -12.06 -2.28 -4.68
C ASP A 512 -12.72 -1.02 -4.08
N HIS A 513 -12.10 -0.52 -3.00
CA HIS A 513 -12.46 0.73 -2.33
C HIS A 513 -11.29 1.26 -1.48
N GLU A 514 -11.28 2.57 -1.22
CA GLU A 514 -10.16 3.23 -0.53
C GLU A 514 -9.90 2.76 0.92
N TYR A 515 -10.89 2.18 1.60
CA TYR A 515 -10.74 1.76 3.00
C TYR A 515 -9.88 0.49 3.17
N ALA A 516 -9.73 -0.32 2.11
CA ALA A 516 -8.93 -1.54 2.14
C ALA A 516 -7.44 -1.23 2.33
N SER A 517 -6.93 -0.23 1.61
CA SER A 517 -5.53 0.22 1.76
C SER A 517 -5.33 0.99 3.06
N LYS A 518 -6.29 1.86 3.44
CA LYS A 518 -6.22 2.65 4.67
C LYS A 518 -6.10 1.77 5.92
N ILE A 519 -6.93 0.72 6.03
CA ILE A 519 -6.87 -0.17 7.19
C ILE A 519 -5.59 -1.00 7.21
N ALA A 520 -5.13 -1.49 6.05
CA ALA A 520 -3.88 -2.23 5.97
C ALA A 520 -2.67 -1.40 6.44
N ILE A 521 -2.62 -0.11 6.06
CA ILE A 521 -1.58 0.83 6.50
C ILE A 521 -1.67 1.05 8.02
N ALA A 522 -2.88 1.31 8.54
CA ALA A 522 -3.10 1.54 9.97
C ALA A 522 -2.66 0.33 10.81
N LEU A 523 -3.05 -0.86 10.39
CA LEU A 523 -2.72 -2.11 11.06
C LEU A 523 -1.22 -2.44 11.01
N SER A 524 -0.57 -2.24 9.86
CA SER A 524 0.89 -2.43 9.72
C SER A 524 1.73 -1.46 10.55
N SER A 525 1.11 -0.40 11.06
CA SER A 525 1.74 0.58 11.96
C SER A 525 1.68 0.15 13.44
N ILE A 526 0.92 -0.89 13.78
CA ILE A 526 0.79 -1.39 15.16
C ILE A 526 1.98 -2.33 15.46
N PRO A 527 2.82 -2.04 16.48
CA PRO A 527 3.91 -2.93 16.86
C PRO A 527 3.40 -4.33 17.26
N GLY A 528 3.94 -5.38 16.62
CA GLY A 528 3.55 -6.77 16.86
C GLY A 528 2.28 -7.23 16.12
N TYR A 529 1.60 -6.34 15.39
CA TYR A 529 0.47 -6.73 14.55
C TYR A 529 0.99 -7.28 13.23
N ASP A 530 1.08 -8.60 13.16
CA ASP A 530 1.56 -9.31 11.97
C ASP A 530 0.39 -9.73 11.07
N THR A 531 0.29 -9.13 9.88
CA THR A 531 -0.72 -9.47 8.85
C THR A 531 -0.33 -10.71 8.03
N SER A 532 0.46 -11.63 8.61
CA SER A 532 1.21 -12.64 7.85
C SER A 532 0.79 -14.09 8.17
N ALA A 533 -0.53 -14.33 8.12
CA ALA A 533 -1.17 -15.62 8.32
C ALA A 533 -1.19 -16.49 7.04
N ILE A 534 -0.96 -17.82 7.16
CA ILE A 534 -1.43 -18.79 6.13
C ILE A 534 -2.95 -18.97 6.33
N SER A 535 -3.73 -18.97 5.24
CA SER A 535 -5.18 -19.17 5.36
C SER A 535 -5.48 -20.57 5.88
N LEU A 536 -6.60 -20.72 6.59
CA LEU A 536 -7.01 -22.04 7.09
C LEU A 536 -7.14 -23.07 5.96
N ASP A 537 -7.67 -22.65 4.80
CA ASP A 537 -7.82 -23.49 3.62
C ASP A 537 -6.47 -23.96 3.06
N ASP A 538 -5.49 -23.06 2.98
CA ASP A 538 -4.13 -23.39 2.55
C ASP A 538 -3.43 -24.31 3.57
N PHE A 539 -3.65 -24.08 4.87
CA PHE A 539 -3.12 -24.93 5.93
C PHE A 539 -3.70 -26.35 5.89
N VAL A 540 -5.02 -26.50 5.72
CA VAL A 540 -5.69 -27.80 5.59
C VAL A 540 -5.26 -28.51 4.30
N PHE A 541 -5.10 -27.77 3.20
CA PHE A 541 -4.59 -28.32 1.95
C PHE A 541 -3.16 -28.89 2.08
N LEU A 542 -2.26 -28.16 2.75
CA LEU A 542 -0.89 -28.60 2.98
C LEU A 542 -0.79 -29.76 3.98
N ASN A 543 -1.81 -29.98 4.81
CA ASN A 543 -1.86 -30.97 5.87
C ASN A 543 -3.12 -31.85 5.75
N PRO A 544 -3.19 -32.76 4.76
CA PRO A 544 -4.43 -33.46 4.38
C PRO A 544 -4.96 -34.45 5.42
N ALA A 545 -4.19 -34.78 6.47
CA ALA A 545 -4.70 -35.58 7.57
C ALA A 545 -5.46 -34.75 8.61
N ILE A 546 -5.38 -33.41 8.56
CA ILE A 546 -6.25 -32.51 9.32
C ILE A 546 -7.67 -32.65 8.79
N ASN A 547 -8.62 -32.93 9.67
CA ASN A 547 -10.01 -33.05 9.29
C ASN A 547 -10.67 -31.68 9.10
N ALA A 548 -11.79 -31.63 8.36
CA ALA A 548 -12.50 -30.39 8.03
C ALA A 548 -12.94 -29.58 9.27
N ASN A 549 -13.06 -30.21 10.43
CA ASN A 549 -13.49 -29.57 11.68
C ASN A 549 -12.32 -29.28 12.63
N CYS A 550 -11.07 -29.49 12.19
CA CYS A 550 -9.85 -29.32 12.97
C CYS A 550 -9.84 -29.97 14.38
N THR A 551 -10.48 -31.12 14.56
CA THR A 551 -10.49 -31.78 15.88
C THR A 551 -9.27 -32.66 16.15
N ASN A 552 -8.33 -32.70 15.20
CA ASN A 552 -7.17 -33.59 15.21
C ASN A 552 -5.84 -32.86 14.95
N LEU A 553 -5.75 -31.58 15.33
CA LEU A 553 -4.48 -30.89 15.52
C LEU A 553 -3.94 -31.29 16.92
N TYR A 554 -2.79 -31.94 16.97
CA TYR A 554 -2.18 -32.46 18.19
C TYR A 554 -1.01 -31.58 18.62
N ALA A 555 -1.01 -31.22 19.90
CA ALA A 555 0.11 -30.51 20.50
C ALA A 555 1.42 -31.29 20.36
N GLN A 556 2.51 -30.56 20.15
CA GLN A 556 3.88 -31.04 19.92
C GLN A 556 4.11 -31.78 18.60
N GLU A 557 3.07 -31.98 17.78
CA GLU A 557 3.25 -32.46 16.40
C GLU A 557 3.56 -31.31 15.45
N SER A 558 4.35 -31.61 14.41
CA SER A 558 4.77 -30.64 13.41
C SER A 558 3.91 -30.70 12.15
N TYR A 559 3.48 -29.53 11.69
CA TYR A 559 2.59 -29.34 10.55
C TYR A 559 3.25 -28.46 9.49
N CYS A 560 2.94 -28.71 8.22
CA CYS A 560 3.42 -27.93 7.10
C CYS A 560 2.79 -26.53 7.10
N VAL A 561 3.61 -25.49 7.11
CA VAL A 561 3.15 -24.09 7.12
C VAL A 561 3.66 -23.30 5.91
N ARG A 562 4.44 -23.92 5.03
CA ARG A 562 4.92 -23.27 3.80
C ARG A 562 5.13 -24.29 2.68
N ALA A 563 4.48 -24.07 1.54
CA ALA A 563 4.71 -24.83 0.31
C ALA A 563 6.06 -24.48 -0.36
N VAL A 564 6.58 -25.39 -1.19
CA VAL A 564 7.57 -25.08 -2.22
C VAL A 564 6.89 -24.36 -3.40
N GLY A 565 7.26 -23.11 -3.67
CA GLY A 565 6.65 -22.33 -4.76
C GLY A 565 5.22 -21.87 -4.46
N ASP A 566 4.46 -21.49 -5.49
CA ASP A 566 3.06 -21.09 -5.36
C ASP A 566 2.17 -22.31 -5.08
N ILE A 567 1.45 -22.29 -3.97
CA ILE A 567 0.51 -23.33 -3.53
C ILE A 567 -0.61 -23.60 -4.57
N ASN A 568 -0.94 -22.65 -5.45
CA ASN A 568 -1.94 -22.80 -6.50
C ASN A 568 -1.48 -23.65 -7.70
N THR A 569 -0.19 -24.01 -7.74
CA THR A 569 0.37 -24.89 -8.77
C THR A 569 0.29 -26.38 -8.41
N TYR A 570 -0.25 -26.71 -7.23
CA TYR A 570 -0.27 -28.06 -6.69
C TYR A 570 -1.49 -28.83 -7.22
N SER A 571 -1.28 -30.09 -7.61
CA SER A 571 -2.36 -30.95 -8.09
C SER A 571 -3.41 -31.19 -7.00
N GLY A 572 -4.68 -30.94 -7.31
CA GLY A 572 -5.81 -31.13 -6.40
C GLY A 572 -6.27 -29.88 -5.64
N LYS A 573 -5.61 -28.73 -5.79
CA LYS A 573 -6.13 -27.45 -5.27
C LYS A 573 -7.22 -26.89 -6.20
N PHE A 574 -8.31 -26.40 -5.63
CA PHE A 574 -9.40 -25.78 -6.39
C PHE A 574 -8.85 -24.52 -7.10
N GLY A 575 -8.80 -24.53 -8.45
CA GLY A 575 -8.20 -23.46 -9.26
C GLY A 575 -6.82 -23.75 -9.86
N ALA A 576 -6.27 -24.97 -9.70
CA ALA A 576 -5.00 -25.35 -10.32
C ALA A 576 -5.06 -25.28 -11.87
N ILE A 577 -4.29 -24.37 -12.47
CA ILE A 577 -4.15 -24.26 -13.93
C ILE A 577 -3.29 -25.44 -14.40
N THR A 578 -3.95 -26.46 -14.95
CA THR A 578 -3.24 -27.53 -15.65
C THR A 578 -2.95 -27.01 -17.06
N ALA A 579 -1.69 -26.72 -17.36
CA ALA A 579 -1.29 -26.34 -18.71
C ALA A 579 -1.42 -27.55 -19.65
N THR A 580 -2.59 -27.71 -20.26
CA THR A 580 -2.81 -28.69 -21.33
C THR A 580 -2.59 -27.98 -22.66
N ALA A 581 -1.36 -28.01 -23.17
CA ALA A 581 -1.06 -27.57 -24.52
C ALA A 581 -1.48 -28.64 -25.53
N THR A 582 -2.63 -28.44 -26.19
CA THR A 582 -2.97 -29.14 -27.44
C THR A 582 -2.33 -28.41 -28.60
N ILE A 583 -1.18 -28.90 -29.07
CA ILE A 583 -0.56 -28.46 -30.32
C ILE A 583 -1.21 -29.24 -31.46
N ALA A 584 -1.84 -28.53 -32.40
CA ALA A 584 -2.24 -29.10 -33.68
C ALA A 584 -0.98 -29.32 -34.54
N SER A 585 -0.63 -30.59 -34.77
CA SER A 585 0.44 -31.03 -35.64
C SER A 585 0.08 -30.81 -37.12
N VAL A 586 0.90 -30.04 -37.84
CA VAL A 586 1.01 -30.16 -39.30
C VAL A 586 2.36 -30.81 -39.57
N ASP A 587 2.33 -32.13 -39.83
CA ASP A 587 3.50 -32.90 -40.23
C ASP A 587 3.92 -32.53 -41.65
N THR A 588 5.17 -32.07 -41.82
CA THR A 588 5.92 -32.25 -43.07
C THR A 588 6.84 -33.47 -42.91
N PRO A 589 6.68 -34.52 -43.73
CA PRO A 589 7.50 -35.74 -43.65
C PRO A 589 8.98 -35.46 -43.91
N PHE A 590 9.82 -36.14 -43.11
CA PHE A 590 11.28 -36.11 -43.06
C PHE A 590 12.04 -36.38 -44.38
N ALA A 591 11.35 -36.61 -45.49
CA ALA A 591 11.97 -36.98 -46.77
C ALA A 591 12.32 -35.80 -47.69
N ASP A 592 11.79 -34.60 -47.46
CA ASP A 592 11.86 -33.48 -48.41
C ASP A 592 12.77 -32.30 -48.00
N LEU A 593 13.79 -32.54 -47.16
CA LEU A 593 14.85 -31.55 -46.92
C LEU A 593 16.24 -32.13 -47.23
N PRO A 594 17.09 -31.42 -48.00
CA PRO A 594 18.32 -31.98 -48.57
C PRO A 594 19.38 -32.25 -47.49
N SER A 595 19.99 -33.43 -47.59
CA SER A 595 21.14 -33.86 -46.79
C SER A 595 22.45 -33.40 -47.41
N ALA A 596 23.35 -32.87 -46.57
CA ALA A 596 24.78 -32.89 -46.78
C ALA A 596 25.48 -33.02 -45.43
N THR A 597 25.49 -34.25 -44.89
CA THR A 597 26.55 -34.68 -43.98
C THR A 597 27.88 -34.59 -44.70
N ASP A 598 28.82 -33.82 -44.14
CA ASP A 598 30.19 -34.31 -44.05
C ASP A 598 30.63 -34.25 -42.58
N ILE A 599 31.08 -35.40 -42.12
CA ILE A 599 31.40 -35.74 -40.74
C ILE A 599 32.91 -35.55 -40.57
N THR A 600 33.35 -34.95 -39.46
CA THR A 600 34.37 -35.56 -38.57
C THR A 600 34.60 -34.71 -37.31
N THR A 601 34.02 -35.19 -36.22
CA THR A 601 34.57 -35.22 -34.85
C THR A 601 35.33 -33.99 -34.35
N VAL A 602 34.67 -33.16 -33.52
CA VAL A 602 35.32 -32.60 -32.34
C VAL A 602 34.49 -33.00 -31.12
N THR A 603 35.15 -33.81 -30.30
CA THR A 603 34.86 -34.22 -28.93
C THR A 603 34.25 -33.13 -28.05
N SER A 604 33.41 -33.57 -27.11
CA SER A 604 33.03 -32.86 -25.89
C SER A 604 34.16 -31.98 -25.35
N ALA A 605 33.92 -30.68 -25.24
CA ALA A 605 34.81 -29.77 -24.52
C ALA A 605 34.00 -29.08 -23.42
N THR A 606 34.29 -29.49 -22.18
CA THR A 606 34.46 -28.56 -21.05
C THR A 606 34.89 -27.19 -21.55
N SER A 607 34.30 -26.09 -21.06
CA SER A 607 34.70 -24.72 -21.41
C SER A 607 36.23 -24.59 -21.37
N SER A 608 36.88 -24.69 -22.53
CA SER A 608 38.30 -24.43 -22.63
C SER A 608 38.40 -22.91 -22.69
N ALA A 609 38.94 -22.30 -21.64
CA ALA A 609 39.46 -20.94 -21.73
C ALA A 609 40.26 -20.80 -23.03
N LEU A 610 40.07 -19.69 -23.76
CA LEU A 610 40.88 -19.41 -24.94
C LEU A 610 42.36 -19.53 -24.55
N PRO A 611 43.23 -20.09 -25.41
CA PRO A 611 44.64 -20.24 -25.07
C PRO A 611 45.26 -18.87 -24.80
N LEU A 612 46.17 -18.82 -23.82
CA LEU A 612 46.91 -17.61 -23.51
C LEU A 612 47.78 -17.21 -24.70
N ALA A 613 47.77 -15.91 -25.03
CA ALA A 613 48.64 -15.36 -26.04
C ALA A 613 50.10 -15.57 -25.64
N ASN A 614 50.99 -15.79 -26.62
CA ASN A 614 52.39 -16.08 -26.35
C ASN A 614 53.03 -14.99 -25.48
N GLY A 615 53.75 -15.38 -24.42
CA GLY A 615 54.35 -14.46 -23.45
C GLY A 615 53.39 -13.88 -22.40
N THR A 616 52.12 -14.29 -22.38
CA THR A 616 51.15 -13.93 -21.34
C THR A 616 51.32 -14.81 -20.11
N ARG A 617 51.36 -14.19 -18.93
CA ARG A 617 51.48 -14.87 -17.64
C ARG A 617 50.28 -15.76 -17.33
N GLN A 618 50.52 -16.85 -16.60
CA GLN A 618 49.50 -17.88 -16.29
C GLN A 618 48.85 -17.71 -14.90
N ASP A 619 49.30 -16.70 -14.13
CA ASP A 619 48.90 -16.44 -12.75
C ASP A 619 48.14 -15.12 -12.58
N CYS A 620 47.37 -14.73 -13.60
CA CYS A 620 46.58 -13.51 -13.54
C CYS A 620 45.23 -13.76 -12.84
N GLU A 621 44.83 -12.79 -12.02
CA GLU A 621 43.51 -12.70 -11.40
C GLU A 621 42.41 -12.65 -12.47
N SER A 622 42.65 -11.91 -13.55
CA SER A 622 41.73 -11.85 -14.68
C SER A 622 42.45 -11.84 -16.02
N TYR A 623 41.80 -12.47 -17.00
CA TYR A 623 42.19 -12.50 -18.40
C TYR A 623 41.12 -11.82 -19.24
N PHE A 624 41.53 -11.22 -20.36
CA PHE A 624 40.62 -10.62 -21.32
C PHE A 624 40.89 -11.17 -22.73
N ASP A 625 39.85 -11.28 -23.54
CA ASP A 625 39.95 -11.68 -24.95
C ASP A 625 40.55 -10.54 -25.78
N GLY A 626 41.53 -10.87 -26.63
CA GLY A 626 42.13 -9.92 -27.56
C GLY A 626 41.15 -9.25 -28.54
N THR A 627 39.95 -9.80 -28.74
CA THR A 627 38.90 -9.16 -29.54
C THR A 627 38.34 -7.88 -28.92
N ILE A 628 38.40 -7.72 -27.59
CA ILE A 628 37.82 -6.60 -26.83
C ILE A 628 38.44 -5.24 -27.24
N PHE A 629 39.70 -5.25 -27.69
CA PHE A 629 40.46 -4.06 -28.02
C PHE A 629 40.74 -3.94 -29.53
N GLN A 630 39.84 -4.40 -30.39
CA GLN A 630 39.92 -4.18 -31.85
C GLN A 630 39.24 -2.87 -32.26
N VAL A 631 39.67 -1.74 -31.68
CA VAL A 631 39.08 -0.40 -31.87
C VAL A 631 40.08 0.59 -32.48
N ASP A 632 39.58 1.63 -33.17
CA ASP A 632 40.40 2.69 -33.76
C ASP A 632 40.96 3.63 -32.67
N VAL A 633 42.28 3.87 -32.65
CA VAL A 633 43.02 4.49 -31.51
C VAL A 633 43.68 5.83 -31.85
N SER A 634 43.04 6.66 -32.67
CA SER A 634 43.57 7.96 -33.11
C SER A 634 43.97 8.95 -31.99
N PHE A 635 43.57 8.73 -30.73
CA PHE A 635 43.89 9.58 -29.57
C PHE A 635 44.95 8.99 -28.61
N TRP A 636 45.28 7.70 -28.74
CA TRP A 636 46.23 7.01 -27.86
C TRP A 636 47.51 6.66 -28.63
N ASP A 637 48.65 6.61 -27.94
CA ASP A 637 49.92 6.25 -28.57
C ASP A 637 49.91 4.79 -29.06
N SER A 638 49.11 3.91 -28.43
CA SER A 638 48.79 2.55 -28.92
C SER A 638 47.53 1.95 -28.26
N ILE A 639 46.98 0.89 -28.83
CA ILE A 639 45.86 0.13 -28.22
C ILE A 639 46.25 -0.54 -26.89
N CYS A 640 47.53 -0.83 -26.68
CA CYS A 640 48.03 -1.43 -25.46
C CYS A 640 48.08 -0.41 -24.31
N GLN A 641 48.25 0.88 -24.63
CA GLN A 641 48.09 1.98 -23.67
C GLN A 641 46.65 2.10 -23.21
N LEU A 642 45.69 2.01 -24.14
CA LEU A 642 44.27 1.98 -23.81
C LEU A 642 43.91 0.78 -22.92
N ALA A 643 44.43 -0.41 -23.23
CA ALA A 643 44.19 -1.60 -22.42
C ALA A 643 44.79 -1.51 -21.01
N ALA A 644 46.04 -1.04 -20.89
CA ALA A 644 46.69 -0.86 -19.59
C ALA A 644 45.91 0.13 -18.69
N VAL A 645 45.47 1.26 -19.25
CA VAL A 645 44.61 2.23 -18.55
C VAL A 645 43.25 1.64 -18.20
N SER A 646 42.66 0.84 -19.09
CA SER A 646 41.35 0.21 -18.85
C SER A 646 41.37 -0.79 -17.69
N PHE A 647 42.52 -1.42 -17.43
CA PHE A 647 42.70 -2.35 -16.32
C PHE A 647 43.42 -1.75 -15.10
N ASP A 648 43.69 -0.43 -15.11
CA ASP A 648 44.32 0.30 -14.00
C ASP A 648 45.75 -0.19 -13.70
N VAL A 649 46.53 -0.43 -14.75
CA VAL A 649 47.92 -0.93 -14.70
C VAL A 649 48.82 0.01 -15.48
N ASP A 650 50.03 0.28 -14.98
CA ASP A 650 51.00 1.02 -15.79
C ASP A 650 51.42 0.23 -17.04
N LEU A 651 51.66 0.95 -18.15
CA LEU A 651 51.91 0.33 -19.45
C LEU A 651 53.13 -0.62 -19.45
N ASN A 652 54.12 -0.34 -18.60
CA ASN A 652 55.31 -1.17 -18.48
C ASN A 652 54.99 -2.48 -17.73
N SER A 653 54.29 -2.42 -16.60
CA SER A 653 53.80 -3.61 -15.89
C SER A 653 52.85 -4.44 -16.75
N PHE A 654 51.93 -3.81 -17.47
CA PHE A 654 51.06 -4.51 -18.41
C PHE A 654 51.85 -5.26 -19.50
N GLY A 655 52.94 -4.66 -19.99
CA GLY A 655 53.90 -5.32 -20.88
C GLY A 655 54.65 -6.47 -20.22
N THR A 656 55.03 -6.37 -18.94
CA THR A 656 55.68 -7.48 -18.21
C THR A 656 54.76 -8.68 -17.99
N TRP A 657 53.44 -8.46 -17.98
CA TRP A 657 52.43 -9.51 -17.83
C TRP A 657 52.08 -10.18 -19.16
N ASN A 658 52.32 -9.46 -20.27
CA ASN A 658 52.01 -9.86 -21.63
C ASN A 658 53.25 -9.67 -22.53
N GLN A 659 54.33 -10.40 -22.24
CA GLN A 659 55.66 -10.18 -22.81
C GLN A 659 55.74 -10.39 -24.34
N GLY A 660 54.74 -11.03 -24.94
CA GLY A 660 54.62 -11.14 -26.40
C GLY A 660 54.10 -9.87 -27.08
N LEU A 661 53.65 -8.87 -26.32
CA LEU A 661 53.22 -7.57 -26.82
C LEU A 661 54.37 -6.57 -26.76
N ASN A 662 54.61 -5.86 -27.86
CA ASN A 662 55.51 -4.72 -27.87
C ASN A 662 54.75 -3.45 -27.46
N VAL A 663 54.57 -3.25 -26.16
CA VAL A 663 53.79 -2.12 -25.59
C VAL A 663 54.36 -0.74 -25.87
N THR A 664 55.63 -0.65 -26.29
CA THR A 664 56.28 0.61 -26.73
C THR A 664 56.05 0.94 -28.20
N SER A 665 55.50 0.02 -28.99
CA SER A 665 55.19 0.23 -30.40
C SER A 665 53.80 0.82 -30.58
N PRO A 666 53.62 1.85 -31.43
CA PRO A 666 52.29 2.35 -31.79
C PRO A 666 51.46 1.32 -32.57
N LEU A 667 52.09 0.26 -33.07
CA LEU A 667 51.45 -0.88 -33.75
C LEU A 667 51.16 -2.06 -32.82
N CYS A 668 51.24 -1.87 -31.49
CA CYS A 668 50.81 -2.90 -30.54
C CYS A 668 49.36 -3.30 -30.86
N ALA A 669 49.05 -4.59 -30.87
CA ALA A 669 47.73 -5.11 -31.24
C ALA A 669 47.48 -6.47 -30.58
N PHE A 670 46.21 -6.75 -30.28
CA PHE A 670 45.79 -8.02 -29.69
C PHE A 670 45.27 -8.98 -30.77
N GLN A 671 45.62 -10.26 -30.66
CA GLN A 671 45.21 -11.29 -31.62
C GLN A 671 43.84 -11.86 -31.25
N SER A 672 42.99 -12.10 -32.25
CA SER A 672 41.71 -12.78 -32.06
C SER A 672 41.91 -14.26 -31.74
N GLY A 673 41.13 -14.79 -30.80
CA GLY A 673 41.16 -16.20 -30.41
C GLY A 673 42.19 -16.57 -29.34
N VAL A 674 42.83 -15.58 -28.70
CA VAL A 674 43.76 -15.75 -27.56
C VAL A 674 43.46 -14.76 -26.43
N GLN A 675 43.85 -15.11 -25.20
CA GLN A 675 43.63 -14.29 -24.01
C GLN A 675 44.92 -13.65 -23.47
N TYR A 676 44.77 -12.45 -22.92
CA TYR A 676 45.83 -11.63 -22.34
C TYR A 676 45.56 -11.35 -20.87
N CYS A 677 46.61 -11.17 -20.07
CA CYS A 677 46.49 -10.88 -18.65
C CYS A 677 46.00 -9.43 -18.43
N ALA A 678 44.84 -9.30 -17.79
CA ALA A 678 44.27 -8.01 -17.40
C ALA A 678 44.76 -7.56 -16.02
N ARG A 679 44.89 -8.48 -15.06
CA ARG A 679 45.20 -8.16 -13.67
C ARG A 679 45.91 -9.30 -12.97
N LEU A 680 46.92 -9.03 -12.15
CA LEU A 680 47.62 -10.04 -11.35
C LEU A 680 47.02 -10.16 -9.95
N TYR A 681 46.97 -11.38 -9.42
CA TYR A 681 46.50 -11.67 -8.06
C TYR A 681 47.56 -11.21 -7.05
N LEU A 682 47.66 -9.90 -6.80
CA LEU A 682 48.41 -9.25 -5.72
C LEU A 682 48.11 -7.74 -5.77
N GLY A 683 47.55 -7.19 -4.68
CA GLY A 683 47.31 -5.75 -4.54
C GLY A 683 48.59 -4.94 -4.64
N ASP A 684 48.52 -3.88 -5.45
CA ASP A 684 49.50 -2.84 -5.79
C ASP A 684 51.00 -3.20 -5.88
N PRO A 685 51.69 -2.74 -6.95
CA PRO A 685 53.11 -3.00 -7.15
C PRO A 685 53.94 -2.30 -6.07
N VAL A 686 54.69 -3.10 -5.32
CA VAL A 686 55.89 -2.64 -4.62
C VAL A 686 56.87 -2.20 -5.71
N GLU A 687 57.15 -0.90 -5.81
CA GLU A 687 58.36 -0.44 -6.49
C GLU A 687 59.54 -1.19 -5.88
N ALA A 688 60.19 -2.00 -6.71
CA ALA A 688 61.50 -2.54 -6.42
C ALA A 688 62.47 -1.36 -6.25
N ASP A 689 62.64 -0.90 -5.01
CA ASP A 689 63.89 -0.25 -4.65
C ASP A 689 64.97 -1.32 -4.86
N ASN A 690 65.81 -1.09 -5.86
CA ASN A 690 66.90 -1.94 -6.27
C ASN A 690 67.98 -1.93 -5.18
N ASN A 691 67.73 -2.54 -4.03
CA ASN A 691 68.73 -2.87 -3.01
C ASN A 691 68.15 -3.94 -2.08
N GLY A 692 68.42 -5.22 -2.36
CA GLY A 692 67.91 -6.36 -1.61
C GLY A 692 68.23 -6.34 -0.11
N LYS A 693 67.32 -5.78 0.69
CA LYS A 693 67.23 -5.99 2.14
C LYS A 693 65.77 -6.32 2.51
N SER A 694 65.57 -7.55 2.96
CA SER A 694 64.36 -7.96 3.69
C SER A 694 64.15 -7.04 4.91
N SER A 695 62.92 -6.67 5.20
CA SER A 695 62.53 -5.94 6.41
C SER A 695 62.73 -6.80 7.67
N GLN A 696 63.97 -6.91 8.14
CA GLN A 696 64.29 -7.28 9.52
C GLN A 696 64.29 -6.01 10.36
N SER A 697 63.63 -6.07 11.51
CA SER A 697 63.55 -4.99 12.50
C SER A 697 64.90 -4.79 13.21
N ASP A 698 65.21 -3.56 13.64
CA ASP A 698 66.47 -3.20 14.31
C ASP A 698 66.39 -3.38 15.85
N LEU A 699 65.23 -3.75 16.40
CA LEU A 699 64.98 -3.98 17.84
C LEU A 699 64.73 -5.47 18.15
N PRO A 700 65.02 -5.93 19.38
CA PRO A 700 64.73 -7.32 19.77
C PRO A 700 63.22 -7.61 19.70
N ILE A 701 62.86 -8.71 19.03
CA ILE A 701 61.49 -9.21 18.94
C ILE A 701 61.04 -9.68 20.33
N ARG A 702 59.83 -9.29 20.73
CA ARG A 702 59.32 -9.61 22.07
C ARG A 702 58.83 -11.06 22.18
N ASP A 703 59.07 -11.68 23.34
CA ASP A 703 58.53 -13.00 23.66
C ASP A 703 57.00 -13.02 23.60
N GLY A 704 56.44 -14.05 22.96
CA GLY A 704 55.00 -14.17 22.70
C GLY A 704 54.54 -13.62 21.34
N THR A 705 55.45 -13.09 20.52
CA THR A 705 55.16 -12.69 19.14
C THR A 705 54.96 -13.91 18.23
N SER A 706 53.98 -13.87 17.32
CA SER A 706 53.64 -14.99 16.43
C SER A 706 54.84 -15.49 15.61
N VAL A 707 55.05 -16.81 15.58
CA VAL A 707 56.15 -17.46 14.87
C VAL A 707 56.06 -17.36 13.34
N ASN A 708 54.87 -17.06 12.80
CA ASN A 708 54.64 -16.89 11.36
C ASN A 708 54.74 -15.43 10.91
N CYS A 709 55.25 -14.54 11.78
CA CYS A 709 55.34 -13.13 11.50
C CYS A 709 56.44 -12.80 10.48
N THR A 710 56.07 -12.11 9.42
CA THR A 710 56.96 -11.67 8.34
C THR A 710 57.22 -10.18 8.34
N PHE A 711 56.46 -9.39 9.12
CA PHE A 711 56.63 -7.94 9.24
C PHE A 711 56.62 -7.49 10.70
N PHE A 712 57.62 -6.70 11.08
CA PHE A 712 57.79 -6.20 12.46
C PHE A 712 57.80 -4.66 12.49
N ALA A 713 57.27 -4.09 13.57
CA ALA A 713 57.34 -2.65 13.87
C ALA A 713 58.14 -2.40 15.15
N ASP A 714 59.07 -1.47 15.08
CA ASP A 714 59.96 -1.06 16.18
C ASP A 714 59.29 0.00 17.06
N VAL A 715 59.23 -0.24 18.37
CA VAL A 715 58.67 0.70 19.35
C VAL A 715 59.80 1.35 20.12
N VAL A 716 59.90 2.68 20.10
CA VAL A 716 61.02 3.41 20.71
C VAL A 716 60.69 3.77 22.16
N ASP A 717 61.71 3.87 23.02
CA ASP A 717 61.54 4.28 24.42
C ASP A 717 60.93 5.69 24.53
N GLY A 718 59.70 5.75 25.06
CA GLY A 718 58.92 6.98 25.22
C GLY A 718 57.58 6.99 24.49
N ASP A 719 57.35 6.02 23.59
CA ASP A 719 56.04 5.85 22.94
C ASP A 719 54.98 5.32 23.93
N THR A 720 53.80 5.95 23.92
CA THR A 720 52.63 5.52 24.69
C THR A 720 51.44 5.35 23.76
N CYS A 721 50.52 4.44 24.07
CA CYS A 721 49.32 4.23 23.25
C CYS A 721 48.45 5.51 23.08
N GLN A 722 48.65 6.50 23.96
CA GLN A 722 47.93 7.78 23.95
C GLN A 722 48.52 8.83 23.00
N SER A 723 49.82 8.79 22.67
CA SER A 723 50.41 9.67 21.64
C SER A 723 49.84 9.41 20.24
N HIS A 724 49.25 8.22 20.04
CA HIS A 724 48.72 7.77 18.75
C HIS A 724 47.24 8.11 18.50
N LYS A 725 46.46 8.49 19.52
CA LYS A 725 45.06 8.96 19.33
C LYS A 725 44.95 10.44 18.93
N GLN A 726 46.04 11.21 18.99
CA GLN A 726 45.98 12.68 18.92
C GLN A 726 46.36 13.32 17.57
N TYR A 727 46.78 12.52 16.57
CA TYR A 727 47.24 13.04 15.27
C TYR A 727 46.12 13.33 14.25
N GLN A 728 44.86 13.00 14.55
CA GLN A 728 43.68 13.27 13.69
C GLN A 728 43.21 14.75 13.67
N LYS A 729 43.82 15.65 14.44
CA LYS A 729 43.31 17.03 14.65
C LYS A 729 44.12 18.18 14.05
N ARG A 730 45.16 17.92 13.24
CA ARG A 730 45.97 18.97 12.60
C ARG A 730 46.08 18.84 11.08
N VAL A 731 44.95 18.79 10.38
CA VAL A 731 44.85 19.22 8.97
C VAL A 731 43.50 19.91 8.78
N LYS A 732 43.31 21.04 9.46
CA LYS A 732 42.34 22.06 9.06
C LYS A 732 43.08 23.39 9.17
N CYS A 733 42.89 24.23 8.16
CA CYS A 733 43.54 25.53 7.91
C CYS A 733 44.90 25.44 7.19
N ASP A 734 44.87 25.41 5.86
CA ASP A 734 45.28 26.58 5.07
C ASP A 734 44.83 26.40 3.62
N ASN A 735 43.92 27.25 3.14
CA ASN A 735 43.63 27.43 1.71
C ASN A 735 42.90 28.76 1.54
N SER A 736 43.63 29.84 1.78
CA SER A 736 43.31 31.14 1.20
C SER A 736 44.45 31.55 0.27
N ALA A 737 44.07 31.90 -0.96
CA ALA A 737 44.88 32.47 -2.05
C ALA A 737 45.55 31.47 -3.00
N ILE A 738 44.91 31.22 -4.15
CA ILE A 738 45.59 31.15 -5.46
C ILE A 738 44.65 31.74 -6.54
N GLU A 739 44.78 33.04 -6.79
CA GLU A 739 44.63 33.60 -8.14
C GLU A 739 45.96 33.43 -8.88
N HIS A 740 45.87 33.22 -10.21
CA HIS A 740 46.90 33.42 -11.25
C HIS A 740 48.39 33.40 -10.85
N ASP A 741 49.16 32.42 -11.33
CA ASP A 741 50.13 32.57 -12.43
C ASP A 741 50.96 31.28 -12.62
N ARG A 742 51.55 31.14 -13.80
CA ARG A 742 52.42 30.04 -14.26
C ARG A 742 53.69 29.90 -13.40
N GLY A 743 54.07 28.66 -13.05
CA GLY A 743 55.44 28.37 -12.59
C GLY A 743 55.61 27.02 -11.88
N SER A 744 56.43 26.16 -12.46
CA SER A 744 56.94 24.90 -11.90
C SER A 744 57.50 25.04 -10.47
N PHE A 745 57.05 24.21 -9.53
CA PHE A 745 57.83 23.85 -8.33
C PHE A 745 57.55 22.39 -7.90
N THR A 746 58.62 21.60 -7.86
CA THR A 746 58.73 20.25 -7.33
C THR A 746 58.87 20.29 -5.80
N PHE A 747 58.18 19.40 -5.08
CA PHE A 747 58.47 19.10 -3.66
C PHE A 747 58.79 17.60 -3.50
N GLY A 748 59.92 17.35 -2.84
CA GLY A 748 60.54 16.04 -2.63
C GLY A 748 59.95 15.21 -1.50
N ALA A 749 60.37 13.95 -1.49
CA ALA A 749 59.92 12.84 -0.66
C ALA A 749 60.28 12.94 0.84
N ASP A 750 59.68 12.01 1.59
CA ASP A 750 59.98 11.56 2.96
C ASP A 750 59.24 12.22 4.15
N SER A 751 58.04 11.73 4.44
CA SER A 751 57.47 11.67 5.81
C SER A 751 56.21 10.79 5.98
N ASN A 752 55.63 10.22 4.91
CA ASN A 752 54.36 9.45 5.00
C ASN A 752 54.49 7.93 5.25
N ARG A 753 55.70 7.37 5.36
CA ARG A 753 55.90 5.89 5.45
C ARG A 753 55.73 5.30 6.86
N THR A 754 55.91 6.07 7.93
CA THR A 754 55.82 5.56 9.32
C THR A 754 54.39 5.54 9.85
N THR A 755 53.55 6.49 9.44
CA THR A 755 52.17 6.68 9.97
C THR A 755 51.19 5.58 9.55
N PHE A 756 51.36 4.97 8.38
CA PHE A 756 50.46 3.92 7.87
C PHE A 756 50.69 2.56 8.54
N ARG A 757 51.92 2.27 9.00
CA ARG A 757 52.28 0.97 9.62
C ARG A 757 51.84 0.84 11.08
N LEU A 758 51.60 1.96 11.77
CA LEU A 758 51.22 1.98 13.18
C LEU A 758 49.71 1.74 13.40
N HIS A 759 48.87 1.94 12.37
CA HIS A 759 47.42 1.72 12.46
C HIS A 759 47.05 0.22 12.58
N THR A 760 47.80 -0.67 11.93
CA THR A 760 47.57 -2.13 11.91
C THR A 760 47.87 -2.81 13.24
N MET A 761 48.74 -2.20 14.06
CA MET A 761 49.22 -2.76 15.33
C MET A 761 48.13 -2.81 16.42
N VAL A 762 47.18 -1.86 16.41
CA VAL A 762 46.11 -1.77 17.42
C VAL A 762 45.05 -2.85 17.23
N TYR A 763 44.90 -3.36 16.00
CA TYR A 763 43.92 -4.42 15.67
C TYR A 763 44.47 -5.85 15.83
N SER A 764 45.78 -6.03 16.00
CA SER A 764 46.44 -7.36 16.04
C SER A 764 46.89 -7.82 17.44
N THR A 765 46.65 -7.02 18.49
CA THR A 765 47.12 -7.27 19.87
C THR A 765 46.65 -8.61 20.45
N GLY A 766 45.52 -9.15 19.99
CA GLY A 766 45.00 -10.44 20.46
C GLY A 766 45.51 -11.69 19.73
N SER A 767 45.96 -11.58 18.48
CA SER A 767 46.23 -12.75 17.62
C SER A 767 47.70 -12.89 17.20
N TRP A 768 48.41 -11.78 17.00
CA TRP A 768 49.80 -11.80 16.55
C TRP A 768 50.80 -11.41 17.65
N ASN A 769 50.34 -10.69 18.69
CA ASN A 769 51.13 -10.27 19.85
C ASN A 769 50.40 -10.54 21.18
N PRO A 770 50.00 -11.79 21.49
CA PRO A 770 49.15 -12.14 22.64
C PRO A 770 49.69 -11.75 24.03
N ALA A 771 50.96 -11.37 24.14
CA ALA A 771 51.55 -10.84 25.37
C ALA A 771 51.18 -9.37 25.65
N VAL A 772 50.59 -8.65 24.68
CA VAL A 772 50.12 -7.26 24.82
C VAL A 772 48.64 -7.27 25.23
N SER A 773 48.30 -6.62 26.34
CA SER A 773 46.90 -6.51 26.77
C SER A 773 46.08 -5.72 25.75
N THR A 774 44.77 -5.99 25.65
CA THR A 774 43.87 -5.37 24.67
C THR A 774 43.71 -3.86 24.86
N ASP A 775 44.02 -3.35 26.06
CA ASP A 775 44.07 -1.92 26.41
C ASP A 775 45.50 -1.33 26.36
N CYS A 776 46.49 -2.13 25.96
CA CYS A 776 47.91 -1.83 25.93
C CYS A 776 48.49 -1.28 27.25
N SER A 777 47.82 -1.53 28.39
CA SER A 777 48.26 -1.06 29.72
C SER A 777 49.31 -1.96 30.35
N SER A 778 49.42 -3.21 29.87
CA SER A 778 50.43 -4.18 30.25
C SER A 778 50.89 -4.94 29.00
N GLY A 779 52.16 -5.36 28.96
CA GLY A 779 52.66 -6.12 27.82
C GLY A 779 53.25 -5.32 26.65
N PHE A 780 53.16 -3.99 26.68
CA PHE A 780 53.70 -3.08 25.65
C PHE A 780 54.89 -2.27 26.20
N TRP A 781 56.08 -2.47 25.64
CA TRP A 781 57.33 -1.85 26.12
C TRP A 781 58.08 -1.18 24.98
N GLY A 782 58.60 0.02 25.25
CA GLY A 782 59.61 0.66 24.40
C GLY A 782 60.90 -0.17 24.35
N GLY A 783 61.59 -0.09 23.21
CA GLY A 783 62.83 -0.82 22.94
C GLY A 783 62.64 -2.23 22.35
N TYR A 784 61.43 -2.61 21.93
CA TYR A 784 61.13 -3.94 21.37
C TYR A 784 60.35 -3.84 20.05
N ALA A 785 60.43 -4.92 19.26
CA ALA A 785 59.70 -5.08 18.02
C ALA A 785 58.51 -6.04 18.16
N TYR A 786 57.40 -5.70 17.50
CA TYR A 786 56.13 -6.45 17.57
C TYR A 786 55.60 -6.77 16.17
N CYS A 787 54.87 -7.88 16.05
CA CYS A 787 54.36 -8.38 14.77
C CYS A 787 53.23 -7.54 14.21
N ILE A 788 53.34 -7.17 12.94
CA ILE A 788 52.31 -6.43 12.19
C ILE A 788 51.87 -7.12 10.90
N GLY A 789 52.30 -8.36 10.64
CA GLY A 789 51.81 -9.18 9.53
C GLY A 789 52.43 -10.58 9.46
N THR A 790 51.64 -11.60 9.10
CA THR A 790 52.09 -12.97 8.78
C THR A 790 51.83 -13.28 7.30
N THR A 791 52.63 -14.15 6.67
CA THR A 791 52.33 -14.72 5.34
C THR A 791 51.90 -16.17 5.51
N ASP A 792 50.66 -16.42 5.91
CA ASP A 792 50.16 -17.78 5.99
C ASP A 792 49.46 -18.21 4.70
N THR A 793 50.25 -18.85 3.86
CA THR A 793 49.82 -19.89 2.91
C THR A 793 49.41 -21.14 3.69
N ALA A 794 48.19 -21.16 4.21
CA ALA A 794 47.54 -22.41 4.62
C ALA A 794 46.75 -22.97 3.41
N SER A 795 47.36 -23.97 2.78
CA SER A 795 46.80 -24.85 1.76
C SER A 795 45.50 -25.51 2.22
N VAL A 796 44.35 -24.94 1.83
CA VAL A 796 43.10 -25.71 1.77
C VAL A 796 43.21 -26.60 0.54
N THR A 797 43.57 -27.86 0.78
CA THR A 797 43.46 -28.94 -0.20
C THR A 797 42.02 -28.95 -0.71
N ARG A 798 41.84 -28.60 -1.98
CA ARG A 798 40.59 -28.77 -2.72
C ARG A 798 40.30 -30.27 -2.78
N ILE A 799 39.52 -30.77 -1.82
CA ILE A 799 38.83 -32.05 -2.01
C ILE A 799 37.85 -31.81 -3.14
N LEU A 800 38.19 -32.34 -4.32
CA LEU A 800 37.24 -32.60 -5.38
C LEU A 800 36.19 -33.58 -4.83
N THR A 801 35.10 -33.07 -4.25
CA THR A 801 33.87 -33.84 -4.20
C THR A 801 33.28 -33.80 -5.60
N THR A 802 33.40 -34.93 -6.28
CA THR A 802 32.59 -35.35 -7.41
C THR A 802 31.15 -34.83 -7.30
N ALA A 803 30.58 -34.42 -8.43
CA ALA A 803 29.17 -34.13 -8.57
C ALA A 803 28.36 -35.23 -7.85
N SER A 804 27.80 -34.87 -6.70
CA SER A 804 26.70 -35.60 -6.09
C SER A 804 25.41 -35.03 -6.68
N PRO A 805 24.41 -35.87 -6.88
CA PRO A 805 23.23 -35.55 -7.66
C PRO A 805 22.48 -34.40 -7.01
N THR A 806 21.65 -33.72 -7.80
CA THR A 806 20.57 -32.83 -7.34
C THR A 806 20.08 -33.26 -5.96
N THR A 807 20.56 -32.61 -4.91
CA THR A 807 19.95 -32.77 -3.59
C THR A 807 18.73 -31.90 -3.66
N THR A 808 17.58 -32.54 -3.91
CA THR A 808 16.33 -32.07 -3.34
C THR A 808 16.64 -31.63 -1.92
N ARG A 809 16.39 -30.36 -1.62
CA ARG A 809 16.48 -29.84 -0.26
C ARG A 809 15.48 -30.66 0.57
N THR A 810 15.92 -31.76 1.17
CA THR A 810 15.10 -32.50 2.12
C THR A 810 14.98 -31.60 3.33
N VAL A 811 13.82 -30.95 3.45
CA VAL A 811 13.41 -30.32 4.69
C VAL A 811 13.50 -31.40 5.76
N ASN A 812 14.26 -31.15 6.82
CA ASN A 812 14.25 -32.00 8.01
C ASN A 812 12.82 -31.97 8.56
N THR A 813 12.02 -32.99 8.26
CA THR A 813 10.69 -33.13 8.84
C THR A 813 10.86 -33.31 10.34
N PRO A 814 10.47 -32.34 11.19
CA PRO A 814 10.63 -32.47 12.62
C PRO A 814 9.68 -33.58 13.10
N THR A 815 10.18 -34.52 13.92
CA THR A 815 9.34 -35.55 14.53
C THR A 815 8.90 -35.10 15.93
N PRO A 816 7.66 -35.37 16.35
CA PRO A 816 6.62 -36.17 15.67
C PRO A 816 5.81 -35.40 14.61
N ILE A 817 5.37 -36.10 13.55
CA ILE A 817 4.36 -35.65 12.58
C ILE A 817 3.18 -36.63 12.60
N GLN A 818 1.97 -36.13 12.40
CA GLN A 818 0.79 -36.97 12.23
C GLN A 818 0.94 -37.87 10.98
N ALA A 819 0.49 -39.13 11.06
CA ALA A 819 0.59 -40.07 9.95
C ALA A 819 -0.16 -39.56 8.69
N ASN A 820 0.49 -39.63 7.53
CA ASN A 820 0.00 -39.11 6.24
C ASN A 820 -0.28 -37.59 6.23
N ASN A 821 0.31 -36.82 7.15
CA ASN A 821 0.01 -35.41 7.32
C ASN A 821 1.17 -34.49 6.93
N ALA A 822 1.29 -34.25 5.63
CA ALA A 822 1.96 -33.12 4.99
C ALA A 822 2.08 -33.44 3.50
N VAL A 823 1.94 -32.44 2.64
CA VAL A 823 2.30 -32.58 1.23
C VAL A 823 3.79 -32.89 1.07
N SER A 824 4.14 -33.70 0.07
CA SER A 824 5.51 -34.23 -0.14
C SER A 824 6.57 -33.15 -0.45
N ASN A 825 6.13 -31.94 -0.76
CA ASN A 825 6.91 -30.77 -1.15
C ASN A 825 6.71 -29.59 -0.17
N CYS A 826 6.58 -29.88 1.13
CA CYS A 826 6.58 -28.86 2.17
C CYS A 826 7.98 -28.25 2.39
N ASN A 827 8.04 -26.93 2.55
CA ASN A 827 9.26 -26.12 2.66
C ASN A 827 9.55 -25.59 4.08
N LYS A 828 8.56 -25.63 4.98
CA LYS A 828 8.68 -25.25 6.41
C LYS A 828 7.64 -25.98 7.23
N PHE A 829 8.07 -26.52 8.37
CA PHE A 829 7.20 -27.08 9.40
C PHE A 829 7.23 -26.21 10.65
N ALA A 830 6.11 -26.16 11.37
CA ALA A 830 6.01 -25.59 12.71
C ALA A 830 5.35 -26.60 13.65
N ALA A 831 5.71 -26.59 14.93
CA ALA A 831 5.13 -27.49 15.93
C ALA A 831 3.94 -26.81 16.63
N ALA A 832 2.79 -27.48 16.68
CA ALA A 832 1.62 -27.00 17.43
C ALA A 832 1.91 -27.02 18.94
N LYS A 833 1.43 -26.03 19.67
CA LYS A 833 1.50 -25.95 21.13
C LYS A 833 0.20 -26.46 21.76
N ASP A 834 0.26 -26.75 23.05
CA ASP A 834 -0.94 -27.11 23.81
C ASP A 834 -1.93 -25.93 23.82
N GLY A 835 -3.17 -26.17 23.39
CA GLY A 835 -4.19 -25.13 23.21
C GLY A 835 -4.28 -24.50 21.82
N ASP A 836 -3.40 -24.85 20.87
CA ASP A 836 -3.53 -24.40 19.48
C ASP A 836 -4.74 -25.06 18.78
N TYR A 837 -5.39 -24.32 17.90
CA TYR A 837 -6.38 -24.80 16.93
C TYR A 837 -6.00 -24.32 15.53
N CYS A 838 -6.50 -24.97 14.47
CA CYS A 838 -5.90 -24.85 13.12
C CYS A 838 -5.84 -23.42 12.60
N SER A 839 -6.87 -22.60 12.81
CA SER A 839 -6.84 -21.22 12.33
C SER A 839 -5.84 -20.38 13.12
N LEU A 840 -5.77 -20.52 14.46
CA LEU A 840 -4.74 -19.86 15.27
C LEU A 840 -3.32 -20.30 14.87
N PHE A 841 -3.13 -21.59 14.64
CA PHE A 841 -1.84 -22.15 14.25
C PHE A 841 -1.41 -21.69 12.84
N ALA A 842 -2.35 -21.67 11.90
CA ALA A 842 -2.17 -21.16 10.54
C ALA A 842 -1.88 -19.64 10.54
N GLU A 843 -2.59 -18.87 11.36
CA GLU A 843 -2.40 -17.43 11.48
C GLU A 843 -1.01 -17.02 11.98
N ASN A 844 -0.35 -17.90 12.72
CA ASN A 844 0.95 -17.61 13.35
C ASN A 844 2.17 -17.98 12.48
N ASN A 845 2.01 -18.44 11.24
CA ASN A 845 3.13 -19.04 10.46
C ASN A 845 3.33 -18.57 8.99
N GLU A 846 3.50 -17.25 8.80
CA GLU A 846 4.20 -16.48 7.73
C GLU A 846 3.50 -16.04 6.42
N ARG A 847 3.63 -14.73 6.14
CA ARG A 847 3.89 -14.12 4.81
C ARG A 847 4.99 -13.05 4.85
N THR A 848 6.16 -13.40 4.31
CA THR A 848 7.21 -12.47 3.85
C THR A 848 6.76 -11.71 2.59
N LYS A 849 7.40 -10.58 2.21
CA LYS A 849 7.31 -10.11 0.81
C LYS A 849 7.65 -11.28 -0.11
N PRO A 850 6.89 -11.52 -1.20
CA PRO A 850 7.15 -12.65 -2.07
C PRO A 850 8.56 -12.55 -2.67
N ARG A 851 9.30 -13.66 -2.61
CA ARG A 851 10.63 -13.82 -3.19
C ARG A 851 10.54 -14.72 -4.39
N ASN A 852 11.38 -14.50 -5.39
CA ASN A 852 11.53 -15.41 -6.51
C ASN A 852 12.48 -16.57 -6.17
N ALA A 853 12.63 -17.52 -7.10
CA ALA A 853 13.44 -18.73 -6.90
C ALA A 853 14.92 -18.45 -6.59
N ASN A 854 15.44 -17.28 -6.98
CA ASN A 854 16.80 -16.83 -6.71
C ASN A 854 16.94 -16.15 -5.33
N GLY A 855 15.86 -16.06 -4.55
CA GLY A 855 15.83 -15.38 -3.24
C GLY A 855 15.64 -13.85 -3.31
N GLY A 856 15.54 -13.30 -4.52
CA GLY A 856 15.33 -11.88 -4.76
C GLY A 856 13.90 -11.44 -4.45
N LEU A 857 13.77 -10.27 -3.84
CA LEU A 857 12.47 -9.64 -3.59
C LEU A 857 11.78 -9.31 -4.92
N TRP A 858 10.47 -9.59 -4.99
CA TRP A 858 9.66 -9.06 -6.09
C TRP A 858 9.65 -7.54 -6.05
N TYR A 859 9.80 -6.91 -7.21
CA TYR A 859 9.81 -5.46 -7.34
C TYR A 859 8.48 -4.84 -6.90
N TYR A 860 7.36 -5.41 -7.36
CA TYR A 860 6.03 -4.96 -7.01
C TYR A 860 5.08 -6.14 -6.90
N ASN A 861 4.30 -6.20 -5.81
CA ASN A 861 3.25 -7.19 -5.62
C ASN A 861 1.89 -6.52 -5.87
N ASN A 862 1.43 -6.55 -7.12
CA ASN A 862 0.10 -6.04 -7.47
C ASN A 862 -0.94 -7.14 -7.29
N VAL A 863 -1.68 -7.14 -6.19
CA VAL A 863 -2.77 -8.09 -5.97
C VAL A 863 -3.89 -8.00 -7.02
N ASN A 864 -4.02 -6.87 -7.74
CA ASN A 864 -5.02 -6.67 -8.78
C ASN A 864 -4.51 -7.02 -10.20
N ASN A 865 -3.20 -7.27 -10.35
CA ASN A 865 -2.58 -7.66 -11.61
C ASN A 865 -1.29 -8.45 -11.30
N LEU A 866 -1.49 -9.65 -10.75
CA LEU A 866 -0.42 -10.49 -10.22
C LEU A 866 0.63 -10.88 -11.27
N THR A 867 0.29 -10.81 -12.56
CA THR A 867 1.16 -11.25 -13.66
C THR A 867 2.20 -10.22 -14.08
N ALA A 868 1.93 -8.92 -13.94
CA ALA A 868 2.78 -7.88 -14.53
C ALA A 868 4.18 -7.77 -13.91
N TYR A 869 4.32 -8.08 -12.61
CA TYR A 869 5.60 -7.98 -11.88
C TYR A 869 5.96 -9.27 -11.15
N GLN A 870 5.25 -10.36 -11.46
CA GLN A 870 5.48 -11.65 -10.83
C GLN A 870 6.92 -12.09 -11.05
N ASN A 871 7.62 -12.46 -9.98
CA ASN A 871 9.01 -12.94 -10.01
C ASN A 871 10.07 -11.98 -10.54
N LEU A 872 9.71 -10.75 -10.90
CA LEU A 872 10.67 -9.75 -11.38
C LEU A 872 11.37 -9.07 -10.20
N SER A 873 12.69 -8.95 -10.26
CA SER A 873 13.50 -8.15 -9.33
C SER A 873 14.19 -7.04 -10.11
N TYR A 874 14.18 -5.82 -9.56
CA TYR A 874 14.68 -4.61 -10.22
C TYR A 874 15.77 -3.96 -9.37
N ALA A 875 16.76 -3.37 -10.03
CA ALA A 875 17.78 -2.57 -9.36
C ALA A 875 17.17 -1.30 -8.73
N ASP A 876 16.10 -0.75 -9.31
CA ASP A 876 15.36 0.44 -8.86
C ASP A 876 14.87 0.33 -7.41
N GLY A 877 14.41 -0.87 -7.02
CA GLY A 877 13.89 -1.12 -5.67
C GLY A 877 14.94 -0.87 -4.59
N MET A 878 16.23 -0.98 -4.94
CA MET A 878 17.34 -0.80 -4.00
C MET A 878 17.58 0.65 -3.60
N TYR A 879 16.97 1.65 -4.24
CA TYR A 879 17.01 3.00 -3.67
C TYR A 879 16.32 3.07 -2.30
N SER A 880 15.16 2.42 -2.18
CA SER A 880 14.26 2.57 -1.02
C SER A 880 14.45 1.49 0.05
N TYR A 881 14.79 0.27 -0.37
CA TYR A 881 14.81 -0.89 0.52
C TYR A 881 15.98 -0.91 1.52
N PRO A 882 17.26 -0.71 1.13
CA PRO A 882 18.42 -0.86 2.01
C PRO A 882 18.36 -0.02 3.29
N THR A 883 18.19 1.30 3.15
CA THR A 883 18.11 2.23 4.28
C THR A 883 16.92 1.90 5.19
N PHE A 884 15.76 1.64 4.59
CA PHE A 884 14.56 1.27 5.33
C PHE A 884 14.76 -0.04 6.11
N ALA A 885 15.33 -1.06 5.48
CA ALA A 885 15.54 -2.37 6.05
C ALA A 885 16.53 -2.35 7.22
N ILE A 886 17.61 -1.56 7.09
CA ILE A 886 18.61 -1.38 8.15
C ILE A 886 18.01 -0.64 9.35
N LEU A 887 17.37 0.51 9.12
CA LEU A 887 16.78 1.32 10.20
C LEU A 887 15.65 0.60 10.94
N SER A 888 14.95 -0.32 10.28
CA SER A 888 13.82 -1.06 10.85
C SER A 888 14.21 -2.31 11.64
N ALA A 889 15.49 -2.72 11.63
CA ALA A 889 15.94 -4.00 12.19
C ALA A 889 15.66 -4.16 13.69
N GLY A 890 15.90 -3.12 14.49
CA GLY A 890 15.74 -3.16 15.95
C GLY A 890 14.29 -3.38 16.43
N ASN A 891 13.30 -3.02 15.61
CA ASN A 891 11.88 -3.21 15.91
C ASN A 891 11.30 -4.49 15.28
N ARG A 892 12.13 -5.30 14.59
CA ARG A 892 11.69 -6.38 13.70
C ARG A 892 12.62 -7.60 13.75
N SER A 893 13.21 -7.91 14.91
CA SER A 893 14.19 -9.00 15.09
C SER A 893 13.70 -10.39 14.65
N GLN A 894 12.38 -10.59 14.59
CA GLN A 894 11.75 -11.82 14.11
C GLN A 894 11.78 -12.01 12.58
N TYR A 895 12.18 -10.98 11.82
CA TYR A 895 12.25 -10.96 10.35
C TYR A 895 13.67 -10.65 9.86
N SER A 896 14.67 -11.34 10.42
CA SER A 896 16.09 -11.12 10.10
C SER A 896 16.46 -11.40 8.65
N ASP A 897 15.59 -12.04 7.87
CA ASP A 897 15.77 -12.29 6.44
C ASP A 897 15.35 -11.08 5.57
N LEU A 898 14.51 -10.18 6.09
CA LEU A 898 14.02 -8.97 5.40
C LEU A 898 14.59 -7.67 5.94
N PHE A 899 15.01 -7.66 7.22
CA PHE A 899 15.46 -6.46 7.90
C PHE A 899 16.85 -6.66 8.48
N GLY A 900 17.63 -5.58 8.48
CA GLY A 900 19.00 -5.55 8.95
C GLY A 900 20.04 -5.64 7.82
N PRO A 901 21.31 -5.30 8.14
CA PRO A 901 22.40 -5.24 7.17
C PRO A 901 22.61 -6.52 6.36
N ALA A 902 22.52 -7.69 6.98
CA ALA A 902 22.72 -8.97 6.30
C ALA A 902 21.66 -9.23 5.21
N ALA A 903 20.38 -8.95 5.50
CA ALA A 903 19.29 -9.06 4.55
C ALA A 903 19.47 -8.10 3.36
N VAL A 904 19.96 -6.89 3.63
CA VAL A 904 20.28 -5.90 2.60
C VAL A 904 21.43 -6.35 1.72
N SER A 905 22.55 -6.76 2.31
CA SER A 905 23.73 -7.26 1.58
C SER A 905 23.34 -8.40 0.64
N GLN A 906 22.52 -9.34 1.11
CA GLN A 906 22.05 -10.45 0.29
C GLN A 906 21.24 -9.99 -0.93
N GLN A 907 20.34 -9.01 -0.79
CA GLN A 907 19.53 -8.55 -1.93
C GLN A 907 20.37 -7.79 -2.97
N LEU A 908 21.35 -7.01 -2.52
CA LEU A 908 22.31 -6.36 -3.40
C LEU A 908 23.16 -7.41 -4.14
N GLU A 909 23.73 -8.37 -3.43
CA GLU A 909 24.54 -9.45 -4.02
C GLU A 909 23.77 -10.31 -5.03
N ILE A 910 22.49 -10.60 -4.81
CA ILE A 910 21.66 -11.34 -5.76
C ILE A 910 21.47 -10.54 -7.06
N LEU A 911 21.17 -9.24 -6.95
CA LEU A 911 21.03 -8.37 -8.12
C LEU A 911 22.34 -8.22 -8.87
N ASP A 912 23.46 -8.02 -8.17
CA ASP A 912 24.78 -7.98 -8.81
C ASP A 912 25.11 -9.31 -9.51
N ALA A 913 24.95 -10.45 -8.84
CA ALA A 913 25.28 -11.75 -9.40
C ALA A 913 24.49 -12.10 -10.68
N ILE A 914 23.26 -11.59 -10.84
CA ILE A 914 22.39 -11.90 -11.98
C ILE A 914 22.43 -10.80 -13.04
N CYS A 915 22.40 -9.54 -12.63
CA CYS A 915 22.24 -8.40 -13.53
C CYS A 915 23.58 -7.79 -13.98
N ASN A 916 24.73 -8.21 -13.44
CA ASN A 916 26.02 -7.74 -13.91
C ASN A 916 26.28 -8.19 -15.35
N ASP A 917 26.56 -7.24 -16.24
CA ASP A 917 26.74 -7.46 -17.67
C ASP A 917 28.17 -7.91 -18.07
N GLY A 918 29.04 -8.12 -17.08
CA GLY A 918 30.46 -8.47 -17.25
C GLY A 918 31.38 -7.25 -17.31
N THR A 919 30.86 -6.03 -17.41
CA THR A 919 31.65 -4.78 -17.31
C THR A 919 31.72 -4.24 -15.89
N GLY A 920 30.95 -4.82 -14.96
CA GLY A 920 30.73 -4.30 -13.61
C GLY A 920 29.53 -3.36 -13.50
N LEU A 921 28.77 -3.17 -14.59
CA LEU A 921 27.51 -2.43 -14.60
C LEU A 921 26.34 -3.41 -14.47
N LEU A 922 25.23 -2.94 -13.89
CA LEU A 922 24.04 -3.76 -13.72
C LEU A 922 22.95 -3.35 -14.72
N VAL A 923 22.40 -4.33 -15.42
CA VAL A 923 21.17 -4.16 -16.22
C VAL A 923 19.97 -3.88 -15.31
N HIS A 924 18.88 -3.37 -15.89
CA HIS A 924 17.69 -2.87 -15.16
C HIS A 924 17.12 -3.85 -14.12
N GLY A 925 17.07 -5.15 -14.44
CA GLY A 925 16.56 -6.17 -13.53
C GLY A 925 16.59 -7.56 -14.14
N TYR A 926 15.89 -8.51 -13.54
CA TYR A 926 15.78 -9.87 -14.06
C TYR A 926 14.40 -10.51 -13.83
N ASP A 927 14.04 -11.43 -14.71
CA ASP A 927 12.92 -12.35 -14.57
C ASP A 927 13.43 -13.74 -14.14
N ALA A 928 13.12 -14.14 -12.91
CA ALA A 928 13.56 -15.43 -12.38
C ALA A 928 12.93 -16.64 -13.11
N LEU A 929 11.77 -16.46 -13.76
CA LEU A 929 11.12 -17.52 -14.52
C LEU A 929 11.59 -17.57 -15.97
N LYS A 930 12.26 -16.52 -16.46
CA LYS A 930 12.75 -16.40 -17.83
C LYS A 930 11.63 -16.55 -18.88
N VAL A 931 10.44 -16.03 -18.54
CA VAL A 931 9.25 -16.14 -19.39
C VAL A 931 9.10 -14.95 -20.32
N HIS A 932 9.64 -13.79 -19.96
CA HIS A 932 9.62 -12.61 -20.82
C HIS A 932 10.61 -12.75 -21.98
N HIS A 933 10.24 -12.26 -23.18
CA HIS A 933 11.08 -12.36 -24.38
C HIS A 933 12.42 -11.63 -24.23
N TRP A 934 12.44 -10.54 -23.45
CA TRP A 934 13.66 -9.78 -23.18
C TRP A 934 14.59 -10.46 -22.17
N ALA A 935 14.14 -11.48 -21.45
CA ALA A 935 14.92 -12.11 -20.39
C ALA A 935 16.01 -12.99 -20.99
N ASN A 936 17.26 -12.79 -20.57
CA ASN A 936 18.36 -13.64 -20.96
C ASN A 936 18.02 -15.12 -20.61
N PRO A 937 18.18 -16.08 -21.54
CA PRO A 937 17.78 -17.47 -21.31
C PRO A 937 18.58 -18.18 -20.21
N ASP A 938 19.81 -17.73 -19.95
CA ASP A 938 20.70 -18.32 -18.95
C ASP A 938 20.53 -17.65 -17.58
N THR A 939 20.44 -16.32 -17.53
CA THR A 939 20.44 -15.56 -16.27
C THR A 939 19.07 -14.97 -15.89
N GLY A 940 18.19 -14.75 -16.87
CA GLY A 940 16.94 -14.00 -16.71
C GLY A 940 17.11 -12.47 -16.75
N ALA A 941 18.35 -11.99 -16.87
CA ALA A 941 18.67 -10.56 -16.84
C ALA A 941 18.10 -9.82 -18.05
N SER A 942 17.71 -8.55 -17.85
CA SER A 942 17.27 -7.64 -18.91
C SER A 942 18.41 -7.24 -19.85
N PRO A 943 18.14 -6.76 -21.07
CA PRO A 943 19.18 -6.66 -22.10
C PRO A 943 20.04 -5.38 -22.07
N SER A 944 19.76 -4.42 -21.19
CA SER A 944 20.45 -3.11 -21.23
C SER A 944 20.63 -2.48 -19.86
N VAL A 945 21.77 -1.79 -19.67
CA VAL A 945 22.04 -0.95 -18.50
C VAL A 945 21.28 0.36 -18.64
N TRP A 946 20.10 0.40 -18.01
CA TRP A 946 19.31 1.64 -17.93
C TRP A 946 19.90 2.57 -16.86
N GLY A 947 20.37 3.75 -17.28
CA GLY A 947 21.19 4.63 -16.46
C GLY A 947 20.55 5.02 -15.12
N ARG A 948 19.23 5.28 -15.10
CA ARG A 948 18.54 5.63 -13.85
C ARG A 948 18.40 4.44 -12.89
N SER A 949 18.12 3.24 -13.39
CA SER A 949 18.04 2.04 -12.55
C SER A 949 19.38 1.75 -11.88
N LEU A 950 20.47 1.82 -12.65
CA LEU A 950 21.82 1.69 -12.13
C LEU A 950 22.13 2.75 -11.06
N ALA A 951 21.80 4.01 -11.32
CA ALA A 951 22.03 5.11 -10.38
C ALA A 951 21.24 4.93 -9.06
N TRP A 952 20.00 4.43 -9.12
CA TRP A 952 19.21 4.11 -7.93
C TRP A 952 19.82 2.98 -7.11
N TYR A 953 20.36 1.96 -7.78
CA TYR A 953 21.08 0.89 -7.13
C TYR A 953 22.34 1.41 -6.43
N THR A 954 23.17 2.21 -7.12
CA THR A 954 24.36 2.85 -6.53
C THR A 954 24.01 3.70 -5.32
N LEU A 955 22.95 4.51 -5.42
CA LEU A 955 22.46 5.33 -4.31
C LEU A 955 22.06 4.47 -3.11
N GLY A 956 21.31 3.40 -3.35
CA GLY A 956 20.91 2.44 -2.32
C GLY A 956 22.07 1.89 -1.51
N VAL A 957 23.16 1.53 -2.20
CA VAL A 957 24.38 1.02 -1.54
C VAL A 957 25.06 2.11 -0.71
N VAL A 958 25.21 3.34 -1.24
CA VAL A 958 25.81 4.46 -0.49
C VAL A 958 25.01 4.82 0.76
N GLU A 959 23.69 4.90 0.65
CA GLU A 959 22.82 5.21 1.78
C GLU A 959 22.84 4.10 2.84
N ALA A 960 22.91 2.84 2.42
CA ALA A 960 23.08 1.71 3.35
C ALA A 960 24.38 1.85 4.15
N LEU A 961 25.49 2.15 3.47
CA LEU A 961 26.80 2.34 4.11
C LEU A 961 26.82 3.54 5.06
N ASP A 962 26.24 4.69 4.67
CA ASP A 962 26.10 5.88 5.52
C ASP A 962 25.25 5.60 6.78
N THR A 963 24.12 4.91 6.58
CA THR A 963 23.23 4.49 7.66
C THR A 963 23.95 3.60 8.67
N MET A 964 24.78 2.67 8.18
CA MET A 964 25.55 1.79 9.06
C MET A 964 26.67 2.53 9.80
N GLN A 965 27.36 3.48 9.15
CA GLN A 965 28.40 4.29 9.80
C GLN A 965 27.85 5.19 10.92
N SER A 966 26.58 5.61 10.81
CA SER A 966 25.94 6.50 11.78
C SER A 966 25.28 5.78 12.96
N MET A 967 25.21 4.43 12.96
CA MET A 967 24.63 3.66 14.06
C MET A 967 25.61 3.45 15.24
N PRO A 968 25.12 3.35 16.50
CA PRO A 968 25.98 3.13 17.66
C PRO A 968 26.64 1.73 17.65
N GLN A 969 27.96 1.66 17.84
CA GLN A 969 28.75 0.41 17.78
C GLN A 969 28.36 -0.69 18.79
N SER A 970 27.48 -0.41 19.74
CA SER A 970 27.00 -1.39 20.72
C SER A 970 26.06 -2.46 20.13
N SER A 971 25.71 -2.38 18.84
CA SER A 971 24.85 -3.33 18.13
C SER A 971 25.55 -4.22 17.08
N ASP A 972 26.86 -4.13 16.90
CA ASP A 972 27.53 -4.76 15.75
C ASP A 972 27.70 -6.28 15.89
N THR A 973 26.88 -7.06 15.18
CA THR A 973 27.13 -8.49 15.02
C THR A 973 28.23 -8.76 13.98
N LEU A 974 28.83 -9.95 14.00
CA LEU A 974 29.78 -10.37 12.96
C LEU A 974 29.14 -10.34 11.56
N ALA A 975 27.85 -10.69 11.45
CA ALA A 975 27.10 -10.65 10.21
C ALA A 975 26.96 -9.22 9.65
N ASP A 976 26.75 -8.23 10.52
CA ASP A 976 26.65 -6.83 10.10
C ASP A 976 27.99 -6.28 9.60
N LYS A 977 29.10 -6.69 10.22
CA LYS A 977 30.46 -6.34 9.75
C LYS A 977 30.77 -6.96 8.38
N ILE A 978 30.36 -8.21 8.16
CA ILE A 978 30.50 -8.88 6.86
C ILE A 978 29.64 -8.17 5.81
N ALA A 979 28.36 -7.88 6.13
CA ALA A 979 27.45 -7.16 5.25
C ALA A 979 28.00 -5.79 4.85
N TYR A 980 28.51 -5.02 5.81
CA TYR A 980 29.17 -3.73 5.55
C TYR A 980 30.36 -3.89 4.59
N THR A 981 31.20 -4.89 4.84
CA THR A 981 32.39 -5.16 4.01
C THR A 981 32.00 -5.53 2.58
N ASN A 982 31.03 -6.43 2.41
CA ASN A 982 30.52 -6.85 1.10
C ASN A 982 29.93 -5.66 0.33
N MET A 983 29.08 -4.87 0.98
CA MET A 983 28.49 -3.67 0.37
C MET A 983 29.56 -2.65 -0.03
N ARG A 984 30.63 -2.47 0.76
CA ARG A 984 31.75 -1.60 0.36
C ARG A 984 32.49 -2.12 -0.87
N ILE A 985 32.79 -3.41 -0.92
CA ILE A 985 33.50 -4.03 -2.06
C ILE A 985 32.67 -3.87 -3.34
N LEU A 986 31.37 -4.19 -3.25
CA LEU A 986 30.41 -4.05 -4.32
C LEU A 986 30.31 -2.57 -4.77
N PHE A 987 30.25 -1.63 -3.82
CA PHE A 987 30.22 -0.21 -4.13
C PHE A 987 31.46 0.28 -4.86
N GLU A 988 32.67 -0.10 -4.42
CA GLU A 988 33.91 0.32 -5.05
C GLU A 988 34.05 -0.22 -6.48
N ALA A 989 33.63 -1.47 -6.71
CA ALA A 989 33.57 -2.07 -8.04
C ALA A 989 32.59 -1.32 -8.96
N LEU A 990 31.40 -1.00 -8.44
CA LEU A 990 30.36 -0.27 -9.18
C LEU A 990 30.81 1.15 -9.56
N ILE A 991 31.42 1.90 -8.65
CA ILE A 991 31.94 3.25 -8.93
C ILE A 991 33.04 3.20 -9.99
N ARG A 992 33.93 2.21 -9.92
CA ARG A 992 34.98 2.02 -10.94
C ARG A 992 34.35 1.80 -12.33
N ALA A 993 33.37 0.92 -12.43
CA ALA A 993 32.67 0.64 -13.68
C ALA A 993 31.93 1.87 -14.23
N GLN A 994 31.23 2.61 -13.37
CA GLN A 994 30.54 3.85 -13.76
C GLN A 994 31.51 4.93 -14.24
N ILE A 995 32.66 5.11 -13.59
CA ILE A 995 33.68 6.08 -14.04
C ILE A 995 34.21 5.70 -15.42
N ILE A 996 34.50 4.42 -15.67
CA ILE A 996 34.96 3.94 -16.99
C ILE A 996 33.90 4.21 -18.05
N ALA A 997 32.63 3.94 -17.77
CA ALA A 997 31.53 4.23 -18.68
C ALA A 997 31.40 5.74 -18.96
N LEU A 998 31.55 6.58 -17.94
CA LEU A 998 31.53 8.04 -18.09
C LEU A 998 32.69 8.57 -18.93
N GLU A 999 33.89 8.02 -18.77
CA GLU A 999 35.06 8.41 -19.57
C GLU A 999 34.87 8.03 -21.05
N ARG A 1000 34.28 6.85 -21.32
CA ARG A 1000 33.89 6.45 -22.69
C ARG A 1000 32.83 7.39 -23.26
N ALA A 1001 31.82 7.74 -22.47
CA ALA A 1001 30.79 8.68 -22.89
C ALA A 1001 31.39 10.07 -23.20
N THR A 1002 32.25 10.58 -22.33
CA THR A 1002 32.94 11.88 -22.45
C THR A 1002 33.79 11.94 -23.71
N ALA A 1003 34.44 10.83 -24.10
CA ALA A 1003 35.21 10.76 -25.34
C ALA A 1003 34.35 10.95 -26.61
N ILE A 1004 33.03 10.73 -26.52
CA ILE A 1004 32.11 10.82 -27.66
C ILE A 1004 31.39 12.17 -27.72
N ASN A 1005 30.89 12.69 -26.60
CA ASN A 1005 30.13 13.95 -26.55
C ASN A 1005 30.95 15.17 -26.13
N GLY A 1006 32.16 14.98 -25.59
CA GLY A 1006 33.03 16.04 -25.07
C GLY A 1006 32.79 16.42 -23.61
N ASP A 1007 31.66 16.00 -23.02
CA ASP A 1007 31.20 16.42 -21.68
C ASP A 1007 30.78 15.22 -20.83
N TYR A 1008 30.94 15.30 -19.50
CA TYR A 1008 30.48 14.22 -18.61
C TYR A 1008 28.96 14.06 -18.67
N GLY A 1009 28.46 12.84 -18.85
CA GLY A 1009 27.03 12.55 -18.84
C GLY A 1009 26.73 11.06 -18.75
N VAL A 1010 25.72 10.69 -17.93
CA VAL A 1010 25.17 9.33 -17.94
C VAL A 1010 24.12 9.25 -19.04
N TRP A 1011 24.32 8.35 -19.99
CA TRP A 1011 23.38 8.12 -21.08
C TRP A 1011 22.20 7.26 -20.63
N GLN A 1012 21.03 7.43 -21.27
CA GLN A 1012 19.80 6.69 -20.97
C GLN A 1012 20.05 5.18 -21.00
N VAL A 1013 20.73 4.67 -22.04
CA VAL A 1013 21.43 3.38 -21.96
C VAL A 1013 22.91 3.65 -21.85
N VAL A 1014 23.51 3.20 -20.76
CA VAL A 1014 24.88 3.58 -20.36
C VAL A 1014 25.92 3.05 -21.34
N ASP A 1015 25.70 1.85 -21.88
CA ASP A 1015 26.71 1.14 -22.69
C ASP A 1015 26.70 1.55 -24.17
N LEU A 1016 25.71 2.35 -24.59
CA LEU A 1016 25.53 2.77 -25.98
C LEU A 1016 25.63 4.29 -26.16
N PRO A 1017 26.67 4.97 -25.64
CA PRO A 1017 26.80 6.41 -25.78
C PRO A 1017 26.89 6.83 -27.25
N GLY A 1018 26.13 7.84 -27.64
CA GLY A 1018 26.10 8.35 -29.01
C GLY A 1018 25.35 7.49 -30.03
N ALA A 1019 24.92 6.28 -29.67
CA ALA A 1019 24.27 5.35 -30.58
C ALA A 1019 22.91 5.87 -31.09
N SER A 1020 22.48 5.36 -32.24
CA SER A 1020 21.16 5.60 -32.82
C SER A 1020 20.59 4.29 -33.36
N ILE A 1021 19.36 3.95 -32.96
CA ILE A 1021 18.63 2.77 -33.42
C ILE A 1021 17.31 3.26 -34.03
N ASN A 1022 17.00 2.83 -35.26
CA ASN A 1022 15.76 3.19 -35.97
C ASN A 1022 15.45 4.70 -35.96
N ASN A 1023 16.47 5.53 -36.25
CA ASN A 1023 16.43 7.00 -36.21
C ASN A 1023 16.19 7.63 -34.81
N THR A 1024 16.16 6.82 -33.76
CA THR A 1024 16.10 7.30 -32.37
C THR A 1024 17.50 7.31 -31.79
N ARG A 1025 18.01 8.49 -31.43
CA ARG A 1025 19.32 8.65 -30.81
C ARG A 1025 19.21 8.42 -29.30
N ASN A 1026 20.20 7.73 -28.73
CA ASN A 1026 20.41 7.74 -27.29
C ASN A 1026 20.65 9.19 -26.81
N PHE A 1027 20.50 9.46 -25.51
CA PHE A 1027 20.67 10.81 -24.96
C PHE A 1027 21.23 10.78 -23.55
N VAL A 1028 21.87 11.90 -23.14
CA VAL A 1028 22.31 12.11 -21.75
C VAL A 1028 21.09 12.35 -20.88
N GLU A 1029 20.88 11.51 -19.88
CA GLU A 1029 19.70 11.53 -19.01
C GLU A 1029 20.00 12.29 -17.71
N THR A 1030 19.15 13.26 -17.41
CA THR A 1030 19.40 14.24 -16.33
C THR A 1030 19.39 13.60 -14.95
N SER A 1031 18.39 12.78 -14.63
CA SER A 1031 18.29 12.20 -13.29
C SER A 1031 19.37 11.18 -12.98
N ALA A 1032 19.73 10.31 -13.93
CA ALA A 1032 20.79 9.33 -13.82
C ALA A 1032 22.14 10.01 -13.60
N SER A 1033 22.41 11.08 -14.38
CA SER A 1033 23.62 11.90 -14.23
C SER A 1033 23.72 12.50 -12.83
N LEU A 1034 22.64 13.12 -12.34
CA LEU A 1034 22.63 13.79 -11.03
C LEU A 1034 22.66 12.82 -9.84
N VAL A 1035 21.95 11.69 -9.89
CA VAL A 1035 22.00 10.67 -8.84
C VAL A 1035 23.37 10.00 -8.79
N THR A 1036 24.01 9.78 -9.94
CA THR A 1036 25.38 9.26 -10.02
C THR A 1036 26.38 10.27 -9.45
N ALA A 1037 26.24 11.56 -9.80
CA ALA A 1037 27.04 12.64 -9.23
C ALA A 1037 26.92 12.69 -7.71
N TYR A 1038 25.69 12.68 -7.20
CA TYR A 1038 25.42 12.64 -5.76
C TYR A 1038 26.12 11.45 -5.09
N SER A 1039 25.96 10.25 -5.64
CA SER A 1039 26.52 9.02 -5.06
C SER A 1039 28.05 9.05 -5.03
N MET A 1040 28.69 9.52 -6.11
CA MET A 1040 30.14 9.69 -6.18
C MET A 1040 30.64 10.70 -5.14
N LEU A 1041 30.08 11.91 -5.11
CA LEU A 1041 30.51 12.97 -4.22
C LEU A 1041 30.25 12.63 -2.74
N LYS A 1042 29.09 12.04 -2.44
CA LYS A 1042 28.78 11.55 -1.09
C LYS A 1042 29.76 10.47 -0.64
N SER A 1043 30.13 9.54 -1.52
CA SER A 1043 31.09 8.48 -1.17
C SER A 1043 32.49 8.99 -0.85
N VAL A 1044 32.90 10.10 -1.48
CA VAL A 1044 34.15 10.80 -1.18
C VAL A 1044 34.07 11.42 0.22
N ARG A 1045 32.97 12.13 0.52
CA ARG A 1045 32.75 12.74 1.85
C ARG A 1045 32.71 11.71 2.98
N LEU A 1046 32.15 10.53 2.71
CA LEU A 1046 32.06 9.41 3.66
C LEU A 1046 33.35 8.55 3.72
N GLU A 1047 34.39 8.92 2.98
CA GLU A 1047 35.67 8.20 2.90
C GLU A 1047 35.50 6.71 2.53
N LEU A 1048 34.49 6.39 1.71
CA LEU A 1048 34.21 5.01 1.28
C LEU A 1048 35.23 4.51 0.25
N ILE A 1049 35.86 5.41 -0.51
CA ILE A 1049 36.87 5.08 -1.52
C ILE A 1049 38.27 5.21 -0.92
N THR A 1050 38.94 4.07 -0.70
CA THR A 1050 40.29 4.02 -0.11
C THR A 1050 41.37 4.43 -1.11
N SER A 1051 41.25 4.01 -2.37
CA SER A 1051 42.18 4.38 -3.44
C SER A 1051 42.13 5.89 -3.70
N VAL A 1052 43.26 6.57 -3.49
CA VAL A 1052 43.41 8.00 -3.75
C VAL A 1052 43.15 8.32 -5.23
N HIS A 1053 43.60 7.44 -6.13
CA HIS A 1053 43.40 7.60 -7.56
C HIS A 1053 41.92 7.52 -7.93
N LEU A 1054 41.23 6.47 -7.45
CA LEU A 1054 39.79 6.30 -7.69
C LEU A 1054 38.97 7.43 -7.07
N ARG A 1055 39.34 7.88 -5.87
CA ARG A 1055 38.69 9.00 -5.20
C ARG A 1055 38.80 10.29 -6.01
N ASN A 1056 39.98 10.60 -6.54
CA ASN A 1056 40.18 11.79 -7.39
C ASN A 1056 39.38 11.70 -8.69
N ARG A 1057 39.31 10.51 -9.30
CA ARG A 1057 38.47 10.27 -10.49
C ARG A 1057 36.98 10.42 -10.17
N ALA A 1058 36.52 9.91 -9.03
CA ALA A 1058 35.14 10.05 -8.57
C ALA A 1058 34.76 11.52 -8.32
N ILE A 1059 35.66 12.32 -7.71
CA ILE A 1059 35.46 13.77 -7.55
C ILE A 1059 35.31 14.43 -8.92
N LYS A 1060 36.26 14.18 -9.84
CA LYS A 1060 36.25 14.78 -11.18
C LYS A 1060 34.99 14.40 -11.95
N ALA A 1061 34.62 13.12 -11.95
CA ALA A 1061 33.42 12.63 -12.63
C ALA A 1061 32.14 13.18 -12.01
N GLY A 1062 32.02 13.19 -10.68
CA GLY A 1062 30.85 13.70 -9.97
C GLY A 1062 30.63 15.21 -10.17
N LEU A 1063 31.69 16.01 -10.07
CA LEU A 1063 31.64 17.45 -10.36
C LEU A 1063 31.32 17.70 -11.84
N GLY A 1064 31.98 16.98 -12.74
CA GLY A 1064 31.74 17.10 -14.19
C GLY A 1064 30.29 16.79 -14.57
N LEU A 1065 29.71 15.71 -14.00
CA LEU A 1065 28.31 15.37 -14.22
C LEU A 1065 27.36 16.48 -13.79
N TRP A 1066 27.55 17.01 -12.57
CA TRP A 1066 26.71 18.10 -12.07
C TRP A 1066 26.86 19.36 -12.93
N GLU A 1067 28.11 19.73 -13.28
CA GLU A 1067 28.42 20.90 -14.08
C GLU A 1067 27.82 20.83 -15.49
N THR A 1068 27.96 19.69 -16.18
CA THR A 1068 27.35 19.49 -17.51
C THR A 1068 25.85 19.70 -17.44
N ILE A 1069 25.16 19.11 -16.45
CA ILE A 1069 23.71 19.25 -16.32
C ILE A 1069 23.31 20.68 -15.95
N PHE A 1070 24.03 21.32 -15.04
CA PHE A 1070 23.81 22.72 -14.66
C PHE A 1070 23.92 23.65 -15.87
N GLN A 1071 24.93 23.43 -16.73
CA GLN A 1071 25.15 24.28 -17.91
C GLN A 1071 24.19 23.99 -19.06
N THR A 1072 23.82 22.72 -19.27
CA THR A 1072 23.08 22.31 -20.48
C THR A 1072 21.57 22.14 -20.25
N GLN A 1073 21.12 21.85 -19.02
CA GLN A 1073 19.72 21.49 -18.73
C GLN A 1073 19.00 22.46 -17.79
N VAL A 1074 19.72 23.32 -17.06
CA VAL A 1074 19.10 24.34 -16.20
C VAL A 1074 18.91 25.62 -16.99
N THR A 1075 17.67 26.07 -17.09
CA THR A 1075 17.31 27.33 -17.75
C THR A 1075 16.64 28.29 -16.77
N ARG A 1076 16.84 29.59 -16.98
CA ARG A 1076 16.14 30.64 -16.25
C ARG A 1076 14.95 31.14 -17.07
N ASP A 1077 13.76 31.00 -16.50
CA ASP A 1077 12.51 31.39 -17.12
C ASP A 1077 12.26 32.91 -17.04
N SER A 1078 11.34 33.42 -17.85
CA SER A 1078 11.01 34.86 -17.92
C SER A 1078 10.43 35.42 -16.60
N ASN A 1079 9.80 34.57 -15.79
CA ASN A 1079 9.29 34.87 -14.44
C ASN A 1079 10.37 34.72 -13.35
N VAL A 1080 11.65 34.58 -13.72
CA VAL A 1080 12.81 34.43 -12.82
C VAL A 1080 12.92 33.05 -12.15
N THR A 1081 12.03 32.08 -12.45
CA THR A 1081 12.17 30.70 -11.95
C THR A 1081 13.25 29.93 -12.69
N LEU A 1082 13.69 28.81 -12.10
CA LEU A 1082 14.59 27.85 -12.75
C LEU A 1082 13.79 26.65 -13.24
N SER A 1083 14.14 26.18 -14.43
CA SER A 1083 13.60 24.97 -15.04
C SER A 1083 14.72 23.96 -15.31
N LEU A 1084 14.43 22.68 -15.11
CA LEU A 1084 15.34 21.56 -15.36
C LEU A 1084 14.76 20.65 -16.45
N GLY A 1085 15.49 20.50 -17.56
CA GLY A 1085 15.11 19.69 -18.71
C GLY A 1085 15.50 18.22 -18.63
N SER A 1086 15.21 17.48 -19.72
CA SER A 1086 15.80 16.17 -20.08
C SER A 1086 15.79 15.07 -19.01
N THR A 1087 14.76 15.04 -18.15
CA THR A 1087 14.54 13.91 -17.24
C THR A 1087 13.63 12.87 -17.92
N SER A 1088 14.14 11.67 -18.17
CA SER A 1088 13.39 10.58 -18.84
C SER A 1088 12.18 10.13 -18.01
N SER A 1089 11.09 9.69 -18.64
CA SER A 1089 9.97 9.00 -18.00
C SER A 1089 10.36 7.62 -17.51
N ILE A 1090 9.56 7.03 -16.62
CA ILE A 1090 9.83 5.69 -16.06
C ILE A 1090 9.83 4.62 -17.17
N ALA A 1091 10.81 3.71 -17.13
CA ALA A 1091 10.86 2.49 -17.91
C ALA A 1091 10.44 1.30 -17.03
N THR A 1092 9.89 0.24 -17.63
CA THR A 1092 9.43 -0.95 -16.89
C THR A 1092 9.74 -2.23 -17.66
N LEU A 1093 10.06 -3.31 -16.94
CA LEU A 1093 10.27 -4.65 -17.47
C LEU A 1093 8.97 -5.48 -17.53
N SER A 1094 7.82 -4.94 -17.11
CA SER A 1094 6.53 -5.65 -17.14
C SER A 1094 5.89 -5.73 -18.53
N VAL A 1095 6.59 -5.27 -19.56
CA VAL A 1095 6.12 -5.32 -20.96
C VAL A 1095 6.86 -6.44 -21.69
N GLN A 1096 6.25 -6.98 -22.77
CA GLN A 1096 6.84 -8.13 -23.46
C GLN A 1096 8.14 -7.81 -24.19
N ASP A 1097 8.23 -6.64 -24.81
CA ASP A 1097 9.37 -6.24 -25.64
C ASP A 1097 10.13 -5.11 -24.97
N VAL A 1098 11.31 -5.45 -24.43
CA VAL A 1098 12.25 -4.49 -23.84
C VAL A 1098 13.59 -4.69 -24.54
N ASP A 1099 14.09 -3.65 -25.18
CA ASP A 1099 15.39 -3.59 -25.84
C ASP A 1099 16.01 -2.19 -25.69
N ALA A 1100 17.14 -1.94 -26.33
CA ALA A 1100 17.78 -0.62 -26.27
C ALA A 1100 16.90 0.51 -26.86
N GLU A 1101 16.13 0.23 -27.91
CA GLU A 1101 15.22 1.21 -28.53
C GLU A 1101 14.07 1.59 -27.61
N TYR A 1102 13.51 0.62 -26.87
CA TYR A 1102 12.52 0.85 -25.83
C TYR A 1102 12.98 1.91 -24.82
N TYR A 1103 14.26 1.87 -24.42
CA TYR A 1103 14.83 2.88 -23.53
C TYR A 1103 15.06 4.23 -24.22
N PHE A 1104 15.54 4.23 -25.47
CA PHE A 1104 15.80 5.48 -26.23
C PHE A 1104 14.52 6.27 -26.49
N THR A 1105 13.39 5.57 -26.65
CA THR A 1105 12.08 6.17 -26.95
C THR A 1105 11.34 6.70 -25.72
N ARG A 1106 11.90 6.59 -24.50
CA ARG A 1106 11.23 7.11 -23.30
C ARG A 1106 11.14 8.64 -23.36
N PRO A 1107 9.93 9.24 -23.26
CA PRO A 1107 9.78 10.69 -23.30
C PRO A 1107 10.50 11.38 -22.15
N THR A 1108 10.95 12.62 -22.35
CA THR A 1108 11.52 13.44 -21.28
C THR A 1108 10.49 14.43 -20.75
N THR A 1109 10.59 14.77 -19.46
CA THR A 1109 9.70 15.67 -18.74
C THR A 1109 10.52 16.79 -18.10
N GLN A 1110 10.14 18.03 -18.38
CA GLN A 1110 10.69 19.21 -17.72
C GLN A 1110 10.18 19.29 -16.28
N ASN A 1111 11.04 19.68 -15.34
CA ASN A 1111 10.71 19.82 -13.92
C ASN A 1111 10.13 18.54 -13.28
N SER A 1112 10.56 17.38 -13.78
CA SER A 1112 10.25 16.09 -13.13
C SER A 1112 10.74 16.09 -11.68
N LEU A 1113 9.92 15.59 -10.75
CA LEU A 1113 10.29 15.49 -9.33
C LEU A 1113 11.54 14.62 -9.13
N ILE A 1114 11.75 13.63 -9.99
CA ILE A 1114 12.92 12.73 -9.95
C ILE A 1114 14.20 13.53 -10.25
N GLY A 1115 14.20 14.31 -11.34
CA GLY A 1115 15.35 15.11 -11.76
C GLY A 1115 15.62 16.28 -10.84
N THR A 1116 14.57 17.01 -10.43
CA THR A 1116 14.71 18.19 -9.56
C THR A 1116 15.20 17.82 -8.15
N SER A 1117 14.73 16.70 -7.59
CA SER A 1117 15.24 16.20 -6.31
C SER A 1117 16.71 15.76 -6.42
N ALA A 1118 17.08 15.05 -7.49
CA ALA A 1118 18.46 14.67 -7.74
C ALA A 1118 19.38 15.89 -7.91
N PHE A 1119 18.90 16.95 -8.56
CA PHE A 1119 19.65 18.19 -8.73
C PHE A 1119 19.96 18.86 -7.39
N ILE A 1120 18.95 18.96 -6.51
CA ILE A 1120 19.14 19.51 -5.17
C ILE A 1120 20.15 18.67 -4.37
N LEU A 1121 19.97 17.34 -4.36
CA LEU A 1121 20.86 16.43 -3.64
C LEU A 1121 22.31 16.53 -4.13
N ALA A 1122 22.54 16.47 -5.43
CA ALA A 1122 23.87 16.61 -6.02
C ALA A 1122 24.49 17.97 -5.69
N SER A 1123 23.74 19.06 -5.81
CA SER A 1123 24.21 20.42 -5.49
C SER A 1123 24.66 20.53 -4.03
N LEU A 1124 23.92 19.92 -3.09
CA LEU A 1124 24.29 19.91 -1.68
C LEU A 1124 25.62 19.17 -1.42
N GLU A 1125 25.91 18.09 -2.15
CA GLU A 1125 27.19 17.39 -2.02
C GLU A 1125 28.34 18.15 -2.70
N VAL A 1126 28.07 18.87 -3.80
CA VAL A 1126 29.04 19.81 -4.40
C VAL A 1126 29.41 20.91 -3.40
N GLU A 1127 28.40 21.55 -2.79
CA GLU A 1127 28.61 22.61 -1.79
C GLU A 1127 29.42 22.14 -0.59
N LYS A 1128 29.13 20.94 -0.07
CA LYS A 1128 29.88 20.32 1.04
C LYS A 1128 31.32 19.98 0.69
N LEU A 1129 31.62 19.72 -0.58
CA LEU A 1129 32.99 19.45 -1.02
C LEU A 1129 33.81 20.74 -1.15
N CYS A 1130 33.15 21.86 -1.44
CA CYS A 1130 33.76 23.19 -1.52
C CYS A 1130 33.94 23.87 -0.14
N SER A 1131 33.28 23.38 0.91
CA SER A 1131 33.36 23.87 2.30
C SER A 1131 34.41 23.12 3.12
#